data_AF-A0AAV3ZWB9-F1
#
_entry.id   AF-A0AAV3ZWB9-F1
#
_cell.length_a   1.000
_cell.length_b   1.000
_cell.length_c   1.000
_cell.angle_alpha   90.00
_cell.angle_beta   90.00
_cell.angle_gamma   90.00
#
_symmetry.space_group_name_H-M   'P 1'
#
loop_
_entity.id
_entity.type
_entity.pdbx_description
1 polymer ?
#
loop_
_entity_poly.entity_id
_entity_poly.type
_entity_poly.pdbx_seq_one_letter_code
_entity_poly.pdbx_strand_id
1 'polypeptide(L)'
;MTEVEESESAARGYRRLSSLFLPPNVNLQRCQRCHQTVYQQERVGPVNDVVFHKQCFKCHVCGGYVTMKNYWTNQSDADDKEIYCQRHAPRIGGSRLDKEAIGIKRALSAQDEFRRASSKMTELRFQGEQPEYAIDQTALGIKNALAQGRKGQPGPITEQLANHKMKIDQDAVHIRGALNAQLLQRKYQRKLDKHHFPPHIAKKREELFESQKRLEELLRKEEDAMFNQFREERGKEGEAINKEIDTEWESKLKELTDRYEKDMDKKKKKLKDSDKKLMTIQFENEKKDLEATMRSKKESKKKTMTLRLRQKEQQQTADLVRKQSHVMLEMLAKEQQELKAEIAREIKLSGSTQNGGSVRAVPMTNGGSVKETNNGQDAGDALEEVLDILPLPAMVAPPSPEAPTCRKEELVPDETVFESIDEQVIKVAESEQLTYTDLVRQLTEDLVSDIEKARAIYRWICVKDLNVMEFADDLVADTPMGLLRGIKFGTETYHVLFMRLCSYAGLHCEEIKGHSKSVGYEPGMKITPDIFQNTWNAILIGGDWRLIQCNWGARHLVLSKDKEDRHSSKDHIRYQYDDHYFMTDPDEFIQEFWPHDPKWQLLESPITLEEFEALPFVRSIFFQYKMRFEGHKLAVIRTDDKGGAKITIRVPEEHENDLVFFYQLRFADKEKSKDTSYRGSPLERFVFQTMVDNTVTFSVHVPTPGQYFMEIFANKIDDSGRVEENNANVAPFKLKCACKFKVICETLSGKMHPLPNCAAGEWGPKKAQRHFGIIPAISESASSSEFEMERVGMLTVEDNLELKFRTPHPYQFVAKLRMNHVDSKTLDPFINLTSEGAVLTVYVSLPQPGQYGLDIFARPKGASDTHTLSHACKYLINCTKVESMVHIPKIAPSAASADGSKRSRFGPTPAFEEMGLKLASQKEPKIRVNKNKTTVDIQVPSSKIVLSYQFLREPDEDNREYVAQTKESNGIIRFSVTMPKKGNYMLSLYARRENSEDRSAPNVFNYLIQYMPEAGDAQNASSAGSVSSGTGDKAEKKSSFFKRSLFKKSDSKDKLGSGTGSDRLSDRSSDKSSDKSS
;
A
#
# COMPACT_ATOMS: atom_id res chain seq x y z
N MET A 1 34.74 -24.15 40.51
CA MET A 1 33.32 -23.76 40.60
C MET A 1 33.27 -22.30 41.04
N THR A 2 33.93 -21.43 40.28
CA THR A 2 34.56 -20.21 40.84
C THR A 2 34.75 -19.08 39.83
N GLU A 3 34.45 -19.28 38.54
CA GLU A 3 34.56 -18.25 37.48
C GLU A 3 33.19 -17.65 37.07
N VAL A 4 32.09 -18.24 37.57
CA VAL A 4 30.72 -17.78 37.28
C VAL A 4 30.23 -16.74 38.30
N GLU A 5 30.82 -16.69 39.50
CA GLU A 5 30.35 -15.79 40.58
C GLU A 5 30.94 -14.37 40.50
N GLU A 6 32.09 -14.18 39.84
CA GLU A 6 32.70 -12.85 39.69
C GLU A 6 32.00 -12.00 38.63
N SER A 7 31.60 -12.60 37.49
CA SER A 7 30.83 -11.89 36.45
C SER A 7 29.43 -11.49 36.92
N GLU A 8 28.76 -12.36 37.70
CA GLU A 8 27.52 -11.98 38.39
C GLU A 8 27.75 -10.90 39.46
N SER A 9 28.88 -10.91 40.17
CA SER A 9 29.20 -9.86 41.16
C SER A 9 29.45 -8.50 40.51
N ALA A 10 30.19 -8.45 39.39
CA ALA A 10 30.38 -7.23 38.60
C ALA A 10 29.04 -6.67 38.07
N ALA A 11 28.19 -7.54 37.52
CA ALA A 11 26.86 -7.17 37.04
C ALA A 11 25.91 -6.67 38.16
N ARG A 12 26.06 -7.18 39.39
CA ARG A 12 25.33 -6.70 40.58
C ARG A 12 25.88 -5.37 41.12
N GLY A 13 27.18 -5.10 40.95
CA GLY A 13 27.81 -3.82 41.28
C GLY A 13 27.30 -2.67 40.38
N TYR A 14 27.34 -2.86 39.06
CA TYR A 14 26.93 -1.82 38.10
C TYR A 14 25.48 -1.35 38.25
N ARG A 15 24.57 -2.19 38.74
CA ARG A 15 23.16 -1.83 38.98
C ARG A 15 22.90 -1.03 40.28
N ARG A 16 23.93 -0.68 41.06
CA ARG A 16 23.76 0.04 42.36
C ARG A 16 24.23 1.51 42.37
N LEU A 17 24.93 1.98 41.34
CA LEU A 17 25.40 3.37 41.26
C LEU A 17 24.50 4.27 40.41
N SER A 18 23.87 3.74 39.36
CA SER A 18 22.89 4.47 38.54
C SER A 18 21.62 4.87 39.29
N SER A 19 21.33 4.27 40.44
CA SER A 19 20.20 4.62 41.32
C SER A 19 20.49 5.75 42.31
N LEU A 20 21.68 6.35 42.31
CA LEU A 20 22.07 7.39 43.29
C LEU A 20 21.97 8.83 42.78
N PHE A 21 21.74 9.04 41.47
CA PHE A 21 21.72 10.38 40.85
C PHE A 21 20.45 10.70 40.05
N LEU A 22 19.41 9.87 40.15
CA LEU A 22 18.06 10.20 39.70
C LEU A 22 17.29 10.92 40.83
N PRO A 23 16.60 12.04 40.55
CA PRO A 23 15.68 12.62 41.54
C PRO A 23 14.55 11.63 41.83
N PRO A 24 14.19 11.40 43.11
CA PRO A 24 13.23 10.35 43.47
C PRO A 24 11.81 10.71 43.00
N ASN A 25 11.26 9.92 42.08
CA ASN A 25 9.88 10.06 41.63
C ASN A 25 8.91 9.82 42.81
N VAL A 26 8.28 10.91 43.28
CA VAL A 26 7.74 11.05 44.65
C VAL A 26 6.60 10.07 44.95
N ASN A 27 5.89 9.57 43.93
CA ASN A 27 4.70 8.73 44.10
C ASN A 27 4.99 7.24 44.39
N LEU A 28 6.20 6.75 44.17
CA LEU A 28 6.54 5.31 44.27
C LEU A 28 7.01 4.83 45.66
N GLN A 29 6.69 5.61 46.71
CA GLN A 29 7.09 5.35 48.10
C GLN A 29 5.97 4.76 48.98
N ARG A 30 4.73 4.58 48.49
CA ARG A 30 3.58 4.13 49.29
C ARG A 30 3.05 2.76 48.87
N CYS A 31 2.58 1.98 49.85
CA CYS A 31 2.01 0.65 49.65
C CYS A 31 0.63 0.73 48.98
N GLN A 32 0.38 -0.04 47.93
CA GLN A 32 -0.93 -0.06 47.28
C GLN A 32 -2.07 -0.52 48.21
N ARG A 33 -1.79 -1.41 49.18
CA ARG A 33 -2.83 -2.02 50.03
C ARG A 33 -3.03 -1.37 51.41
N CYS A 34 -2.08 -0.58 51.91
CA CYS A 34 -2.24 0.14 53.18
C CYS A 34 -1.87 1.64 53.12
N HIS A 35 -1.41 2.12 51.97
CA HIS A 35 -1.03 3.51 51.66
C HIS A 35 0.05 4.15 52.55
N GLN A 36 0.60 3.40 53.51
CA GLN A 36 1.77 3.80 54.31
C GLN A 36 3.07 3.69 53.51
N THR A 37 4.10 4.41 53.97
CA THR A 37 5.43 4.44 53.34
C THR A 37 6.12 3.07 53.38
N VAL A 38 6.72 2.66 52.25
CA VAL A 38 7.39 1.37 52.07
C VAL A 38 8.90 1.58 52.02
N TYR A 39 9.56 1.44 53.17
CA TYR A 39 11.01 1.55 53.26
C TYR A 39 11.72 0.42 52.49
N GLN A 40 12.92 0.72 51.99
CA GLN A 40 13.72 -0.14 51.10
C GLN A 40 13.88 -1.60 51.59
N GLN A 41 13.91 -1.82 52.90
CA GLN A 41 14.06 -3.15 53.52
C GLN A 41 12.79 -4.01 53.51
N GLU A 42 11.60 -3.41 53.37
CA GLU A 42 10.30 -4.11 53.38
C GLU A 42 9.57 -4.10 52.04
N ARG A 43 10.14 -3.44 51.02
CA ARG A 43 9.57 -3.31 49.68
C ARG A 43 9.45 -4.65 48.96
N VAL A 44 8.27 -4.88 48.37
CA VAL A 44 7.98 -5.90 47.37
C VAL A 44 7.38 -5.20 46.14
N GLY A 45 7.84 -5.56 44.95
CA GLY A 45 7.53 -4.88 43.69
C GLY A 45 8.63 -3.92 43.21
N PRO A 46 8.41 -3.19 42.09
CA PRO A 46 7.11 -2.95 41.49
C PRO A 46 6.44 -4.17 40.85
N VAL A 47 5.10 -4.18 40.88
CA VAL A 47 4.18 -5.07 40.16
C VAL A 47 3.02 -4.18 39.70
N ASN A 48 2.67 -4.20 38.41
CA ASN A 48 1.69 -3.27 37.80
C ASN A 48 1.93 -1.81 38.25
N ASP A 49 3.20 -1.40 38.21
CA ASP A 49 3.75 -0.09 38.64
C ASP A 49 3.41 0.37 40.07
N VAL A 50 3.04 -0.57 40.95
CA VAL A 50 2.84 -0.31 42.39
C VAL A 50 3.71 -1.18 43.28
N VAL A 51 3.86 -0.77 44.54
CA VAL A 51 4.70 -1.44 45.55
C VAL A 51 3.87 -1.84 46.78
N PHE A 52 4.36 -2.83 47.53
CA PHE A 52 3.73 -3.34 48.75
C PHE A 52 4.76 -3.56 49.85
N HIS A 53 4.35 -3.53 51.13
CA HIS A 53 5.14 -4.14 52.20
C HIS A 53 5.11 -5.68 52.08
N LYS A 54 6.16 -6.36 52.54
CA LYS A 54 6.24 -7.83 52.68
C LYS A 54 4.99 -8.45 53.32
N GLN A 55 4.45 -7.83 54.38
CA GLN A 55 3.25 -8.33 55.07
C GLN A 55 1.93 -8.09 54.30
N CYS A 56 1.92 -7.12 53.38
CA CYS A 56 0.78 -6.78 52.54
C CYS A 56 0.72 -7.59 51.25
N PHE A 57 1.78 -8.32 50.86
CA PHE A 57 1.86 -9.08 49.61
C PHE A 57 1.10 -10.42 49.69
N LYS A 58 -0.23 -10.33 49.64
CA LYS A 58 -1.21 -11.42 49.85
C LYS A 58 -2.21 -11.52 48.69
N CYS A 59 -2.85 -12.67 48.49
CA CYS A 59 -3.98 -12.79 47.57
C CYS A 59 -5.16 -11.93 48.07
N HIS A 60 -5.69 -11.04 47.22
CA HIS A 60 -6.83 -10.18 47.53
C HIS A 60 -8.05 -10.97 48.03
N VAL A 61 -8.44 -12.01 47.29
CA VAL A 61 -9.67 -12.80 47.52
C VAL A 61 -9.63 -13.66 48.79
N CYS A 62 -8.46 -14.16 49.21
CA CYS A 62 -8.37 -15.16 50.29
C CYS A 62 -7.34 -14.86 51.38
N GLY A 63 -6.67 -13.70 51.36
CA GLY A 63 -5.70 -13.26 52.38
C GLY A 63 -4.40 -14.07 52.48
N GLY A 64 -4.28 -15.18 51.76
CA GLY A 64 -3.11 -16.06 51.78
C GLY A 64 -1.85 -15.37 51.27
N TYR A 65 -0.72 -15.58 51.93
CA TYR A 65 0.58 -15.04 51.52
C TYR A 65 0.94 -15.55 50.11
N VAL A 66 1.36 -14.61 49.26
CA VAL A 66 1.98 -14.91 47.96
C VAL A 66 3.40 -14.34 47.96
N THR A 67 4.17 -14.64 46.90
CA THR A 67 5.55 -14.23 46.72
C THR A 67 5.77 -13.83 45.27
N MET A 68 6.87 -13.13 44.96
CA MET A 68 7.22 -12.76 43.58
C MET A 68 7.36 -13.96 42.60
N LYS A 69 7.32 -15.21 43.08
CA LYS A 69 7.36 -16.44 42.26
C LYS A 69 6.00 -17.13 42.08
N ASN A 70 4.95 -16.75 42.82
CA ASN A 70 3.65 -17.44 42.79
C ASN A 70 2.40 -16.55 42.97
N TYR A 71 2.57 -15.23 42.94
CA TYR A 71 1.44 -14.31 42.71
C TYR A 71 0.95 -14.43 41.25
N TRP A 72 -0.30 -14.05 41.03
CA TRP A 72 -0.94 -13.91 39.73
C TRP A 72 -1.66 -12.56 39.70
N THR A 73 -1.69 -11.90 38.55
CA THR A 73 -2.54 -10.72 38.30
C THR A 73 -3.88 -11.15 37.70
N ASN A 74 -4.82 -10.23 37.65
CA ASN A 74 -6.02 -10.35 36.82
C ASN A 74 -5.61 -10.42 35.33
N GLN A 75 -6.18 -11.36 34.57
CA GLN A 75 -5.91 -11.52 33.14
C GLN A 75 -7.04 -10.99 32.25
N SER A 76 -8.14 -10.53 32.84
CA SER A 76 -9.31 -9.94 32.18
C SER A 76 -9.39 -8.41 32.31
N ASP A 77 -8.59 -7.81 33.20
CA ASP A 77 -8.48 -6.37 33.41
C ASP A 77 -7.00 -6.02 33.64
N ALA A 78 -6.50 -5.01 32.94
CA ALA A 78 -5.12 -4.55 32.98
C ALA A 78 -4.90 -3.37 33.94
N ASP A 79 -5.96 -2.64 34.31
CA ASP A 79 -5.90 -1.54 35.29
C ASP A 79 -5.98 -2.05 36.74
N ASP A 80 -6.30 -3.34 36.91
CA ASP A 80 -6.27 -4.03 38.19
C ASP A 80 -4.84 -4.15 38.76
N LYS A 81 -4.62 -3.48 39.88
CA LYS A 81 -3.33 -3.41 40.60
C LYS A 81 -3.28 -4.32 41.82
N GLU A 82 -4.33 -5.11 42.06
CA GLU A 82 -4.34 -6.12 43.11
C GLU A 82 -3.71 -7.45 42.64
N ILE A 83 -3.32 -8.24 43.64
CA ILE A 83 -2.56 -9.49 43.45
C ILE A 83 -3.35 -10.68 43.99
N TYR A 84 -3.30 -11.79 43.26
CA TYR A 84 -4.08 -13.00 43.45
C TYR A 84 -3.17 -14.22 43.63
N CYS A 85 -3.74 -15.35 44.06
CA CYS A 85 -3.11 -16.66 43.92
C CYS A 85 -3.72 -17.41 42.73
N GLN A 86 -3.04 -18.45 42.25
CA GLN A 86 -3.38 -19.20 41.02
C GLN A 86 -4.85 -19.64 40.90
N ARG A 87 -5.54 -19.92 42.02
CA ARG A 87 -6.94 -20.37 42.08
C ARG A 87 -7.97 -19.22 42.07
N HIS A 88 -7.57 -17.99 42.40
CA HIS A 88 -8.46 -16.83 42.53
C HIS A 88 -8.16 -15.73 41.52
N ALA A 89 -7.11 -15.88 40.69
CA ALA A 89 -6.85 -14.98 39.57
C ALA A 89 -7.95 -15.14 38.49
N PRO A 90 -8.66 -14.06 38.12
CA PRO A 90 -9.63 -14.09 37.03
C PRO A 90 -8.98 -14.49 35.70
N ARG A 91 -9.69 -15.33 34.92
CA ARG A 91 -9.23 -15.86 33.63
C ARG A 91 -10.34 -15.72 32.58
N ILE A 92 -9.95 -15.33 31.37
CA ILE A 92 -10.83 -15.29 30.19
C ILE A 92 -11.12 -16.74 29.74
N GLY A 93 -12.40 -17.09 29.50
CA GLY A 93 -12.79 -18.39 28.92
C GLY A 93 -13.97 -19.14 29.58
N GLY A 94 -14.75 -18.50 30.46
CA GLY A 94 -15.81 -19.16 31.24
C GLY A 94 -17.19 -19.28 30.57
N SER A 95 -17.38 -20.30 29.73
CA SER A 95 -18.68 -20.87 29.28
C SER A 95 -19.49 -20.23 28.14
N ARG A 96 -20.06 -21.13 27.31
CA ARG A 96 -21.28 -21.03 26.48
C ARG A 96 -21.21 -20.35 25.09
N LEU A 97 -21.37 -21.22 24.07
CA LEU A 97 -22.10 -21.13 22.77
C LEU A 97 -22.74 -19.78 22.37
N ASP A 98 -22.80 -19.36 21.09
CA ASP A 98 -22.80 -20.11 19.81
C ASP A 98 -21.85 -19.52 18.72
N LYS A 99 -21.51 -20.28 17.67
CA LYS A 99 -20.73 -19.80 16.50
C LYS A 99 -21.11 -20.45 15.15
N GLU A 100 -21.85 -19.73 14.31
CA GLU A 100 -22.15 -20.11 12.92
C GLU A 100 -22.07 -18.95 11.90
N ALA A 101 -22.01 -19.30 10.62
CA ALA A 101 -22.45 -18.50 9.46
C ALA A 101 -21.67 -17.23 9.00
N ILE A 102 -20.47 -16.92 9.50
CA ILE A 102 -19.72 -15.69 9.10
C ILE A 102 -18.63 -15.90 8.01
N GLY A 103 -18.06 -17.10 7.86
CA GLY A 103 -16.88 -17.36 7.01
C GLY A 103 -17.03 -17.03 5.51
N ILE A 104 -17.84 -17.80 4.77
CA ILE A 104 -17.93 -17.72 3.29
C ILE A 104 -18.29 -16.33 2.79
N LYS A 105 -19.23 -15.64 3.46
CA LYS A 105 -19.73 -14.33 2.99
C LYS A 105 -18.60 -13.29 2.92
N ARG A 106 -17.65 -13.29 3.87
CA ARG A 106 -16.59 -12.27 3.94
C ARG A 106 -15.55 -12.43 2.83
N ALA A 107 -15.13 -13.65 2.48
CA ALA A 107 -14.16 -13.89 1.41
C ALA A 107 -14.65 -13.41 0.02
N LEU A 108 -15.93 -13.66 -0.30
CA LEU A 108 -16.55 -13.16 -1.53
C LEU A 108 -16.76 -11.64 -1.48
N SER A 109 -17.16 -11.10 -0.32
CA SER A 109 -17.38 -9.66 -0.15
C SER A 109 -16.09 -8.85 -0.31
N ALA A 110 -14.94 -9.37 0.14
CA ALA A 110 -13.65 -8.70 -0.02
C ALA A 110 -13.24 -8.51 -1.49
N GLN A 111 -13.50 -9.50 -2.36
CA GLN A 111 -13.24 -9.39 -3.80
C GLN A 111 -14.20 -8.41 -4.49
N ASP A 112 -15.46 -8.37 -4.05
CA ASP A 112 -16.47 -7.46 -4.57
C ASP A 112 -16.27 -6.01 -4.09
N GLU A 113 -15.84 -5.80 -2.84
CA GLU A 113 -15.42 -4.49 -2.32
C GLU A 113 -14.11 -4.02 -3.01
N PHE A 114 -13.14 -4.90 -3.27
CA PHE A 114 -11.94 -4.55 -4.05
C PHE A 114 -12.28 -4.14 -5.49
N ARG A 115 -13.15 -4.87 -6.19
CA ARG A 115 -13.62 -4.47 -7.54
C ARG A 115 -14.34 -3.13 -7.54
N ARG A 116 -15.24 -2.90 -6.57
CA ARG A 116 -15.95 -1.61 -6.42
C ARG A 116 -14.98 -0.46 -6.10
N ALA A 117 -13.96 -0.70 -5.27
CA ALA A 117 -12.90 0.25 -4.98
C ALA A 117 -12.05 0.57 -6.24
N SER A 118 -11.64 -0.45 -7.00
CA SER A 118 -10.88 -0.28 -8.25
C SER A 118 -11.66 0.53 -9.28
N SER A 119 -12.96 0.29 -9.46
CA SER A 119 -13.80 1.10 -10.36
C SER A 119 -13.88 2.56 -9.90
N LYS A 120 -14.09 2.80 -8.60
CA LYS A 120 -14.21 4.16 -8.04
C LYS A 120 -12.87 4.93 -8.07
N MET A 121 -11.75 4.25 -7.84
CA MET A 121 -10.40 4.80 -8.01
C MET A 121 -10.07 5.13 -9.48
N THR A 122 -10.78 4.50 -10.43
CA THR A 122 -10.68 4.82 -11.86
C THR A 122 -11.65 5.95 -12.29
N GLU A 123 -12.65 6.30 -11.48
CA GLU A 123 -13.43 7.54 -11.67
C GLU A 123 -12.63 8.77 -11.21
N LEU A 124 -11.96 8.68 -10.06
CA LEU A 124 -11.12 9.75 -9.49
C LEU A 124 -9.89 10.12 -10.35
N ARG A 125 -9.53 9.30 -11.36
CA ARG A 125 -8.45 9.61 -12.32
C ARG A 125 -8.90 10.44 -13.54
N PHE A 126 -10.19 10.78 -13.67
CA PHE A 126 -10.76 11.21 -14.97
C PHE A 126 -11.71 12.41 -14.98
N GLN A 127 -11.84 13.18 -13.89
CA GLN A 127 -12.49 14.50 -13.96
C GLN A 127 -11.44 15.57 -14.30
N GLY A 128 -11.55 16.11 -15.52
CA GLY A 128 -10.56 17.04 -16.10
C GLY A 128 -10.83 18.50 -15.77
N GLU A 129 -10.53 18.92 -14.54
CA GLU A 129 -10.34 20.32 -14.17
C GLU A 129 -9.23 20.40 -13.10
N GLN A 130 -8.31 21.35 -13.21
CA GLN A 130 -7.07 21.42 -12.41
C GLN A 130 -7.34 21.82 -10.94
N PRO A 131 -7.11 20.94 -9.95
CA PRO A 131 -7.04 21.29 -8.55
C PRO A 131 -5.57 21.43 -8.15
N GLU A 132 -5.13 22.66 -7.88
CA GLU A 132 -3.89 22.87 -7.13
C GLU A 132 -3.96 22.17 -5.76
N TYR A 133 -2.84 21.57 -5.34
CA TYR A 133 -2.53 21.23 -3.95
C TYR A 133 -3.68 20.67 -3.10
N ALA A 134 -4.44 19.73 -3.68
CA ALA A 134 -5.29 18.83 -2.92
C ALA A 134 -4.43 17.74 -2.24
N ILE A 135 -3.92 18.07 -1.05
CA ILE A 135 -3.66 17.05 -0.03
C ILE A 135 -5.00 16.35 0.23
N ASP A 136 -5.06 15.00 0.23
CA ASP A 136 -5.82 14.38 1.32
C ASP A 136 -5.55 12.92 1.69
N GLN A 137 -5.91 12.68 2.95
CA GLN A 137 -6.54 11.49 3.54
C GLN A 137 -7.04 10.40 2.55
N THR A 138 -6.97 9.12 2.89
CA THR A 138 -6.92 8.48 4.22
C THR A 138 -6.09 7.21 4.09
N ALA A 139 -5.39 6.76 5.16
CA ALA A 139 -5.16 5.33 5.44
C ALA A 139 -4.29 5.02 6.70
N LEU A 140 -4.81 4.16 7.59
CA LEU A 140 -4.45 4.01 9.01
C LEU A 140 -4.46 2.52 9.55
N GLY A 141 -3.35 1.84 9.94
CA GLY A 141 -3.48 0.49 10.56
C GLY A 141 -2.28 -0.49 10.53
N ILE A 142 -2.06 -1.26 11.62
CA ILE A 142 -0.99 -2.30 11.78
C ILE A 142 -1.49 -3.52 12.58
N LYS A 143 -0.92 -4.71 12.32
CA LYS A 143 -1.05 -5.98 13.07
C LYS A 143 -0.22 -6.03 14.36
N ASN A 144 -0.68 -6.80 15.34
CA ASN A 144 0.19 -7.61 16.21
C ASN A 144 -0.19 -9.10 15.93
N ALA A 145 0.65 -10.12 16.10
CA ALA A 145 2.02 -10.18 16.64
C ALA A 145 2.88 -11.26 15.92
N LEU A 146 4.16 -11.33 16.32
CA LEU A 146 5.03 -12.52 16.22
C LEU A 146 4.47 -13.66 17.15
N ALA A 147 4.98 -14.89 17.25
CA ALA A 147 6.38 -15.33 17.30
C ALA A 147 6.54 -16.87 17.39
N GLN A 148 7.81 -17.30 17.51
CA GLN A 148 8.33 -18.65 17.87
C GLN A 148 8.49 -19.67 16.71
N GLY A 149 9.65 -20.34 16.53
CA GLY A 149 11.01 -20.01 16.99
C GLY A 149 12.02 -21.15 17.21
N ARG A 150 13.20 -21.01 16.56
CA ARG A 150 14.57 -21.42 16.99
C ARG A 150 15.00 -22.91 17.13
N LYS A 151 16.31 -23.11 16.85
CA LYS A 151 17.21 -24.29 17.07
C LYS A 151 17.04 -25.42 16.04
N GLY A 152 18.09 -26.15 15.62
CA GLY A 152 19.54 -26.16 15.91
C GLY A 152 20.22 -27.33 15.15
N GLN A 153 21.53 -27.58 15.13
CA GLN A 153 22.73 -26.93 15.70
C GLN A 153 24.01 -27.43 14.92
N PRO A 154 25.23 -26.85 15.10
CA PRO A 154 26.37 -27.07 14.19
C PRO A 154 27.26 -28.28 14.50
N GLY A 155 28.08 -28.71 13.52
CA GLY A 155 29.13 -29.73 13.66
C GLY A 155 30.51 -29.22 13.18
N PRO A 156 31.64 -29.55 13.84
CA PRO A 156 32.94 -28.98 13.53
C PRO A 156 33.90 -29.92 12.76
N ILE A 157 34.73 -29.34 11.90
CA ILE A 157 36.09 -29.85 11.59
C ILE A 157 37.05 -28.67 11.61
N THR A 158 38.22 -28.85 12.22
CA THR A 158 39.24 -27.82 12.46
C THR A 158 40.36 -27.84 11.43
N GLU A 159 40.90 -26.65 11.15
CA GLU A 159 42.35 -26.39 11.10
C GLU A 159 43.22 -27.29 10.20
N GLN A 160 43.38 -26.88 8.94
CA GLN A 160 44.60 -27.14 8.16
C GLN A 160 44.75 -26.16 6.98
N LEU A 161 45.94 -26.14 6.36
CA LEU A 161 46.31 -25.33 5.18
C LEU A 161 46.49 -23.81 5.38
N ALA A 162 47.03 -23.40 6.52
CA ALA A 162 47.79 -22.15 6.63
C ALA A 162 49.16 -22.26 5.90
N ASN A 163 49.17 -22.50 4.58
CA ASN A 163 50.34 -22.34 3.70
C ASN A 163 50.00 -22.53 2.21
N HIS A 164 49.49 -21.50 1.53
CA HIS A 164 49.75 -21.32 0.09
C HIS A 164 49.57 -19.86 -0.33
N LYS A 165 50.65 -19.22 -0.78
CA LYS A 165 50.67 -17.83 -1.26
C LYS A 165 50.21 -17.75 -2.72
N MET A 166 48.93 -18.05 -2.95
CA MET A 166 48.32 -17.98 -4.29
C MET A 166 48.12 -16.52 -4.72
N LYS A 167 48.40 -16.22 -5.99
CA LYS A 167 47.86 -15.01 -6.62
C LYS A 167 46.35 -15.21 -6.74
N ILE A 168 45.57 -14.23 -6.29
CA ILE A 168 44.12 -14.24 -6.49
C ILE A 168 43.84 -13.65 -7.87
N ASP A 169 43.14 -14.40 -8.72
CA ASP A 169 42.73 -13.94 -10.04
C ASP A 169 41.69 -12.81 -9.96
N GLN A 170 41.60 -12.04 -11.04
CA GLN A 170 41.00 -10.71 -11.03
C GLN A 170 39.47 -10.70 -10.79
N ASP A 171 38.81 -11.84 -11.05
CA ASP A 171 37.34 -11.99 -11.15
C ASP A 171 36.65 -12.45 -9.84
N ALA A 172 37.38 -12.60 -8.73
CA ALA A 172 36.86 -13.09 -7.45
C ALA A 172 36.05 -12.03 -6.65
N VAL A 173 35.09 -11.34 -7.30
CA VAL A 173 34.32 -10.20 -6.76
C VAL A 173 33.67 -10.51 -5.41
N HIS A 174 32.98 -11.65 -5.29
CA HIS A 174 32.30 -12.05 -4.04
C HIS A 174 33.24 -12.22 -2.83
N ILE A 175 34.52 -12.57 -3.05
CA ILE A 175 35.50 -12.67 -1.97
C ILE A 175 35.97 -11.27 -1.55
N ARG A 176 36.11 -10.33 -2.50
CA ARG A 176 36.50 -8.94 -2.22
C ARG A 176 35.40 -8.18 -1.47
N GLY A 177 34.13 -8.34 -1.86
CA GLY A 177 32.99 -7.75 -1.15
C GLY A 177 32.94 -8.22 0.32
N ALA A 178 32.93 -9.54 0.54
CA ALA A 178 32.89 -10.12 1.87
C ALA A 178 34.12 -9.74 2.74
N LEU A 179 35.32 -9.63 2.16
CA LEU A 179 36.51 -9.14 2.88
C LEU A 179 36.39 -7.65 3.24
N ASN A 180 35.90 -6.81 2.34
CA ASN A 180 35.70 -5.39 2.60
C ASN A 180 34.62 -5.17 3.66
N ALA A 181 33.50 -5.90 3.58
CA ALA A 181 32.46 -5.92 4.60
C ALA A 181 33.00 -6.39 5.95
N GLN A 182 33.81 -7.46 6.00
CA GLN A 182 34.46 -7.89 7.25
C GLN A 182 35.45 -6.87 7.80
N LEU A 183 36.18 -6.13 6.95
CA LEU A 183 37.07 -5.04 7.38
C LEU A 183 36.27 -3.86 7.94
N LEU A 184 35.16 -3.48 7.30
CA LEU A 184 34.28 -2.42 7.79
C LEU A 184 33.57 -2.83 9.09
N GLN A 185 33.06 -4.05 9.15
CA GLN A 185 32.46 -4.63 10.35
C GLN A 185 33.49 -4.69 11.49
N ARG A 186 34.74 -5.13 11.25
CA ARG A 186 35.82 -5.07 12.25
C ARG A 186 36.14 -3.64 12.72
N LYS A 187 36.11 -2.65 11.82
CA LYS A 187 36.29 -1.22 12.15
C LYS A 187 35.18 -0.68 13.05
N TYR A 188 33.96 -1.21 12.95
CA TYR A 188 32.86 -0.90 13.86
C TYR A 188 32.89 -1.74 15.15
N GLN A 189 33.24 -3.02 15.06
CA GLN A 189 33.19 -3.97 16.18
C GLN A 189 34.35 -3.79 17.18
N ARG A 190 35.42 -3.09 16.81
CA ARG A 190 36.50 -2.62 17.71
C ARG A 190 36.11 -1.40 18.58
N LYS A 191 34.88 -0.87 18.48
CA LYS A 191 34.43 0.30 19.28
C LYS A 191 33.69 -0.07 20.57
N LEU A 192 33.95 -1.25 21.13
CA LEU A 192 33.16 -1.85 22.23
C LEU A 192 33.91 -2.04 23.56
N ASP A 193 34.74 -1.06 23.95
CA ASP A 193 35.14 -0.88 25.35
C ASP A 193 34.98 0.58 25.80
N LYS A 194 34.00 0.83 26.68
CA LYS A 194 33.73 2.17 27.25
C LYS A 194 34.71 2.50 28.40
N HIS A 195 35.99 2.65 28.07
CA HIS A 195 36.96 3.20 29.01
C HIS A 195 36.72 4.70 29.27
N HIS A 196 37.05 5.15 30.49
CA HIS A 196 36.76 6.52 30.93
C HIS A 196 37.58 7.55 30.16
N PHE A 197 36.92 8.43 29.42
CA PHE A 197 37.53 9.68 28.98
C PHE A 197 37.84 10.56 30.21
N PRO A 198 39.07 11.09 30.34
CA PRO A 198 39.42 12.06 31.39
C PRO A 198 38.45 13.26 31.47
N PRO A 199 38.21 13.83 32.67
CA PRO A 199 37.18 14.87 32.87
C PRO A 199 37.33 16.14 32.02
N HIS A 200 38.53 16.48 31.58
CA HIS A 200 38.76 17.64 30.69
C HIS A 200 38.38 17.36 29.23
N ILE A 201 38.38 16.11 28.78
CA ILE A 201 37.84 15.72 27.46
C ILE A 201 36.32 15.87 27.45
N ALA A 202 35.64 15.55 28.56
CA ALA A 202 34.20 15.83 28.70
C ALA A 202 33.91 17.35 28.63
N LYS A 203 34.73 18.19 29.26
CA LYS A 203 34.65 19.65 29.10
C LYS A 203 34.87 20.09 27.64
N LYS A 204 35.82 19.48 26.93
CA LYS A 204 36.04 19.75 25.49
C LYS A 204 34.86 19.35 24.60
N ARG A 205 34.13 18.27 24.95
CA ARG A 205 32.87 17.89 24.28
C ARG A 205 31.79 18.96 24.46
N GLU A 206 31.71 19.58 25.64
CA GLU A 206 30.78 20.69 25.89
C GLU A 206 31.21 21.98 25.16
N GLU A 207 32.51 22.28 25.11
CA GLU A 207 33.04 23.41 24.31
C GLU A 207 32.69 23.28 22.81
N LEU A 208 32.76 22.06 22.26
CA LEU A 208 32.33 21.70 20.91
C LEU A 208 30.82 21.94 20.70
N PHE A 209 29.97 21.50 21.62
CA PHE A 209 28.53 21.76 21.54
C PHE A 209 28.19 23.26 21.63
N GLU A 210 28.90 24.03 22.44
CA GLU A 210 28.75 25.49 22.49
C GLU A 210 29.30 26.19 21.24
N SER A 211 30.33 25.67 20.58
CA SER A 211 30.72 26.11 19.23
C SER A 211 29.63 25.81 18.20
N GLN A 212 29.04 24.61 18.24
CA GLN A 212 27.96 24.21 17.34
C GLN A 212 26.71 25.10 17.47
N LYS A 213 26.25 25.37 18.71
CA LYS A 213 25.14 26.31 18.98
C LYS A 213 25.44 27.73 18.50
N ARG A 214 26.67 28.22 18.69
CA ARG A 214 27.09 29.56 18.21
C ARG A 214 27.13 29.65 16.69
N LEU A 215 27.44 28.55 15.99
CA LEU A 215 27.34 28.50 14.53
C LEU A 215 25.87 28.41 14.08
N GLU A 216 25.06 27.54 14.68
CA GLU A 216 23.61 27.43 14.42
C GLU A 216 22.90 28.80 14.53
N GLU A 217 23.17 29.56 15.59
CA GLU A 217 22.64 30.91 15.82
C GLU A 217 23.18 31.99 14.84
N LEU A 218 24.25 31.71 14.08
CA LEU A 218 24.69 32.55 12.95
C LEU A 218 24.04 32.13 11.63
N LEU A 219 23.95 30.83 11.36
CA LEU A 219 23.34 30.27 10.16
C LEU A 219 21.83 30.60 10.10
N ARG A 220 21.14 30.51 11.24
CA ARG A 220 19.75 30.93 11.42
C ARG A 220 19.49 32.39 11.03
N LYS A 221 20.45 33.29 11.24
CA LYS A 221 20.31 34.71 10.84
C LYS A 221 20.41 34.90 9.31
N GLU A 222 21.13 34.03 8.61
CA GLU A 222 21.12 33.98 7.15
C GLU A 222 19.77 33.45 6.62
N GLU A 223 19.18 32.47 7.31
CA GLU A 223 17.83 31.93 7.01
C GLU A 223 16.71 32.93 7.27
N ASP A 224 16.66 33.56 8.45
CA ASP A 224 15.66 34.58 8.78
C ASP A 224 15.69 35.74 7.76
N ALA A 225 16.88 36.15 7.30
CA ALA A 225 17.04 37.13 6.24
C ALA A 225 16.46 36.65 4.89
N MET A 226 16.74 35.40 4.50
CA MET A 226 16.20 34.80 3.27
C MET A 226 14.67 34.65 3.32
N PHE A 227 14.10 34.13 4.41
CA PHE A 227 12.65 34.02 4.59
C PHE A 227 11.94 35.38 4.64
N ASN A 228 12.62 36.44 5.11
CA ASN A 228 12.09 37.80 5.01
C ASN A 228 12.10 38.32 3.57
N GLN A 229 13.16 38.07 2.80
CA GLN A 229 13.21 38.39 1.37
C GLN A 229 12.09 37.67 0.58
N PHE A 230 11.83 36.39 0.88
CA PHE A 230 10.72 35.64 0.27
C PHE A 230 9.35 36.23 0.61
N ARG A 231 9.12 36.63 1.87
CA ARG A 231 7.89 37.32 2.29
C ARG A 231 7.69 38.64 1.55
N GLU A 232 8.75 39.43 1.36
CA GLU A 232 8.70 40.65 0.56
C GLU A 232 8.42 40.38 -0.93
N GLU A 233 9.05 39.38 -1.54
CA GLU A 233 8.86 39.04 -2.95
C GLU A 233 7.42 38.57 -3.24
N ARG A 234 6.86 37.69 -2.39
CA ARG A 234 5.45 37.31 -2.46
C ARG A 234 4.49 38.49 -2.30
N GLY A 235 4.81 39.45 -1.43
CA GLY A 235 4.05 40.70 -1.30
C GLY A 235 4.07 41.53 -2.59
N LYS A 236 5.27 41.80 -3.13
CA LYS A 236 5.49 42.62 -4.33
C LYS A 236 4.82 42.01 -5.58
N GLU A 237 4.93 40.70 -5.79
CA GLU A 237 4.25 40.04 -6.92
C GLU A 237 2.73 39.96 -6.71
N GLY A 238 2.25 39.78 -5.48
CA GLY A 238 0.82 39.84 -5.15
C GLY A 238 0.21 41.20 -5.46
N GLU A 239 0.90 42.28 -5.12
CA GLU A 239 0.54 43.64 -5.50
C GLU A 239 0.56 43.87 -7.02
N ALA A 240 1.56 43.33 -7.72
CA ALA A 240 1.66 43.47 -9.17
C ALA A 240 0.48 42.79 -9.89
N ILE A 241 0.10 41.57 -9.48
CA ILE A 241 -1.07 40.86 -10.02
C ILE A 241 -2.38 41.61 -9.71
N ASN A 242 -2.50 42.23 -8.53
CA ASN A 242 -3.64 43.10 -8.23
C ASN A 242 -3.71 44.28 -9.21
N LYS A 243 -2.64 45.09 -9.30
CA LYS A 243 -2.59 46.29 -10.15
C LYS A 243 -2.84 45.99 -11.63
N GLU A 244 -2.35 44.86 -12.14
CA GLU A 244 -2.59 44.43 -13.53
C GLU A 244 -4.05 43.99 -13.76
N ILE A 245 -4.66 43.28 -12.80
CA ILE A 245 -6.07 42.87 -12.88
C ILE A 245 -7.00 44.08 -12.76
N ASP A 246 -6.69 45.01 -11.86
CA ASP A 246 -7.54 46.18 -11.59
C ASP A 246 -7.52 47.15 -12.79
N THR A 247 -6.36 47.36 -13.44
CA THR A 247 -6.25 48.16 -14.67
C THR A 247 -6.90 47.50 -15.90
N GLU A 248 -6.79 46.18 -16.06
CA GLU A 248 -7.52 45.44 -17.11
C GLU A 248 -9.04 45.47 -16.88
N TRP A 249 -9.48 45.41 -15.62
CA TRP A 249 -10.88 45.56 -15.22
C TRP A 249 -11.41 46.96 -15.56
N GLU A 250 -10.70 48.04 -15.19
CA GLU A 250 -11.07 49.41 -15.52
C GLU A 250 -11.22 49.62 -17.04
N SER A 251 -10.25 49.15 -17.84
CA SER A 251 -10.31 49.26 -19.30
C SER A 251 -11.54 48.55 -19.88
N LYS A 252 -11.81 47.32 -19.46
CA LYS A 252 -12.96 46.54 -19.98
C LYS A 252 -14.31 47.04 -19.47
N LEU A 253 -14.37 47.53 -18.23
CA LEU A 253 -15.57 48.16 -17.68
C LEU A 253 -15.89 49.46 -18.42
N LYS A 254 -14.87 50.24 -18.80
CA LYS A 254 -15.03 51.40 -19.67
C LYS A 254 -15.55 50.98 -21.04
N GLU A 255 -14.94 50.00 -21.72
CA GLU A 255 -15.42 49.47 -23.01
C GLU A 255 -16.85 48.93 -22.97
N LEU A 256 -17.27 48.34 -21.84
CA LEU A 256 -18.65 47.89 -21.62
C LEU A 256 -19.61 49.09 -21.50
N THR A 257 -19.23 50.10 -20.72
CA THR A 257 -20.01 51.32 -20.49
C THR A 257 -20.15 52.15 -21.78
N ASP A 258 -19.04 52.39 -22.47
CA ASP A 258 -18.98 53.02 -23.80
C ASP A 258 -19.93 52.36 -24.80
N ARG A 259 -20.03 51.01 -24.79
CA ARG A 259 -20.94 50.26 -25.67
C ARG A 259 -22.40 50.45 -25.26
N TYR A 260 -22.71 50.35 -23.97
CA TYR A 260 -24.06 50.54 -23.45
C TYR A 260 -24.59 51.95 -23.76
N GLU A 261 -23.80 53.00 -23.53
CA GLU A 261 -24.16 54.38 -23.86
C GLU A 261 -24.42 54.56 -25.36
N LYS A 262 -23.50 54.10 -26.22
CA LYS A 262 -23.64 54.19 -27.68
C LYS A 262 -24.88 53.45 -28.19
N ASP A 263 -25.25 52.32 -27.60
CA ASP A 263 -26.44 51.56 -28.01
C ASP A 263 -27.75 52.10 -27.42
N MET A 264 -27.73 52.68 -26.22
CA MET A 264 -28.84 53.47 -25.67
C MET A 264 -29.14 54.68 -26.56
N ASP A 265 -28.12 55.43 -26.98
CA ASP A 265 -28.30 56.64 -27.79
C ASP A 265 -28.73 56.36 -29.23
N LYS A 266 -28.21 55.29 -29.87
CA LYS A 266 -28.73 54.82 -31.18
C LYS A 266 -30.23 54.47 -31.12
N LYS A 267 -30.69 53.86 -30.02
CA LYS A 267 -32.06 53.34 -29.87
C LYS A 267 -33.05 54.39 -29.31
N LYS A 268 -32.54 55.49 -28.72
CA LYS A 268 -33.26 56.56 -28.00
C LYS A 268 -34.54 57.08 -28.68
N LYS A 269 -34.61 57.09 -30.02
CA LYS A 269 -35.77 57.57 -30.81
C LYS A 269 -36.89 56.53 -31.05
N LYS A 270 -36.75 55.26 -30.64
CA LYS A 270 -37.76 54.20 -30.90
C LYS A 270 -37.98 53.18 -29.76
N LEU A 271 -37.31 53.33 -28.62
CA LEU A 271 -37.22 52.27 -27.57
C LEU A 271 -38.39 52.31 -26.58
N LYS A 272 -39.06 51.17 -26.33
CA LYS A 272 -40.10 51.06 -25.28
C LYS A 272 -39.47 50.89 -23.90
N ASP A 273 -40.25 51.14 -22.85
CA ASP A 273 -39.76 51.06 -21.47
C ASP A 273 -39.45 49.62 -21.00
N SER A 274 -40.10 48.62 -21.61
CA SER A 274 -39.71 47.20 -21.53
C SER A 274 -38.27 46.96 -22.00
N ASP A 275 -37.93 47.59 -23.12
CA ASP A 275 -36.71 47.30 -23.87
C ASP A 275 -35.50 47.98 -23.20
N LYS A 276 -35.71 49.16 -22.61
CA LYS A 276 -34.74 49.80 -21.70
C LYS A 276 -34.36 48.87 -20.56
N LYS A 277 -35.35 48.35 -19.82
CA LYS A 277 -35.13 47.43 -18.69
C LYS A 277 -34.37 46.18 -19.14
N LEU A 278 -34.70 45.63 -20.30
CA LEU A 278 -33.99 44.50 -20.87
C LEU A 278 -32.50 44.81 -21.14
N MET A 279 -32.18 45.98 -21.72
CA MET A 279 -30.78 46.37 -21.96
C MET A 279 -30.01 46.69 -20.67
N THR A 280 -30.66 47.26 -19.65
CA THR A 280 -30.01 47.47 -18.34
C THR A 280 -29.71 46.13 -17.65
N ILE A 281 -30.64 45.17 -17.69
CA ILE A 281 -30.42 43.79 -17.21
C ILE A 281 -29.29 43.11 -18.00
N GLN A 282 -29.23 43.31 -19.32
CA GLN A 282 -28.14 42.80 -20.15
C GLN A 282 -26.79 43.38 -19.72
N PHE A 283 -26.69 44.71 -19.54
CA PHE A 283 -25.46 45.36 -19.06
C PHE A 283 -25.04 44.88 -17.66
N GLU A 284 -25.98 44.72 -16.73
CA GLU A 284 -25.69 44.14 -15.42
C GLU A 284 -25.19 42.70 -15.48
N ASN A 285 -25.70 41.89 -16.42
CA ASN A 285 -25.25 40.52 -16.61
C ASN A 285 -23.86 40.48 -17.27
N GLU A 286 -23.64 41.23 -18.36
CA GLU A 286 -22.31 41.34 -18.99
C GLU A 286 -21.26 41.90 -18.02
N LYS A 287 -21.64 42.78 -17.09
CA LYS A 287 -20.78 43.23 -15.99
C LYS A 287 -20.46 42.10 -15.00
N LYS A 288 -21.46 41.31 -14.56
CA LYS A 288 -21.24 40.15 -13.67
C LYS A 288 -20.37 39.08 -14.33
N ASP A 289 -20.55 38.83 -15.62
CA ASP A 289 -19.72 37.91 -16.40
C ASP A 289 -18.27 38.42 -16.52
N LEU A 290 -18.07 39.74 -16.65
CA LEU A 290 -16.75 40.36 -16.59
C LEU A 290 -16.13 40.25 -15.18
N GLU A 291 -16.90 40.47 -14.10
CA GLU A 291 -16.45 40.29 -12.71
C GLU A 291 -15.99 38.83 -12.46
N ALA A 292 -16.79 37.85 -12.91
CA ALA A 292 -16.45 36.44 -12.83
C ALA A 292 -15.20 36.10 -13.66
N THR A 293 -15.08 36.63 -14.87
CA THR A 293 -13.92 36.44 -15.76
C THR A 293 -12.64 37.01 -15.15
N MET A 294 -12.69 38.24 -14.63
CA MET A 294 -11.52 38.88 -14.01
C MET A 294 -11.14 38.20 -12.69
N ARG A 295 -12.12 37.72 -11.90
CA ARG A 295 -11.87 36.89 -10.71
C ARG A 295 -11.18 35.56 -11.07
N SER A 296 -11.66 34.88 -12.11
CA SER A 296 -11.04 33.64 -12.61
C SER A 296 -9.61 33.87 -13.12
N LYS A 297 -9.38 34.96 -13.86
CA LYS A 297 -8.03 35.35 -14.34
C LYS A 297 -7.08 35.69 -13.17
N LYS A 298 -7.57 36.42 -12.16
CA LYS A 298 -6.83 36.76 -10.93
C LYS A 298 -6.43 35.52 -10.15
N GLU A 299 -7.38 34.59 -9.99
CA GLU A 299 -7.15 33.28 -9.39
C GLU A 299 -6.04 32.55 -10.18
N SER A 300 -6.26 32.25 -11.47
CA SER A 300 -5.30 31.50 -12.31
C SER A 300 -3.89 32.11 -12.35
N LYS A 301 -3.76 33.44 -12.29
CA LYS A 301 -2.45 34.11 -12.16
C LYS A 301 -1.81 33.93 -10.80
N LYS A 302 -2.55 34.15 -9.72
CA LYS A 302 -2.08 33.94 -8.34
C LYS A 302 -1.61 32.49 -8.14
N LYS A 303 -2.36 31.53 -8.69
CA LYS A 303 -2.01 30.09 -8.73
C LYS A 303 -0.64 29.85 -9.38
N THR A 304 -0.49 30.26 -10.64
CA THR A 304 0.76 30.14 -11.41
C THR A 304 1.96 30.80 -10.71
N MET A 305 1.76 32.02 -10.17
CA MET A 305 2.77 32.76 -9.41
C MET A 305 3.16 32.04 -8.11
N THR A 306 2.18 31.52 -7.36
CA THR A 306 2.44 30.78 -6.11
C THR A 306 3.25 29.52 -6.36
N LEU A 307 2.93 28.76 -7.42
CA LEU A 307 3.71 27.58 -7.81
C LEU A 307 5.16 27.93 -8.18
N ARG A 308 5.35 28.95 -9.03
CA ARG A 308 6.69 29.39 -9.48
C ARG A 308 7.55 29.90 -8.32
N LEU A 309 6.99 30.74 -7.45
CA LEU A 309 7.72 31.24 -6.29
C LEU A 309 8.06 30.11 -5.31
N ARG A 310 7.14 29.18 -5.04
CA ARG A 310 7.41 28.02 -4.17
C ARG A 310 8.55 27.13 -4.67
N GLN A 311 8.65 26.90 -5.99
CA GLN A 311 9.79 26.18 -6.59
C GLN A 311 11.10 26.95 -6.44
N LYS A 312 11.06 28.28 -6.57
CA LYS A 312 12.21 29.17 -6.35
C LYS A 312 12.65 29.18 -4.88
N GLU A 313 11.71 29.33 -3.94
CA GLU A 313 11.92 29.26 -2.49
C GLU A 313 12.59 27.93 -2.13
N GLN A 314 12.01 26.79 -2.52
CA GLN A 314 12.57 25.44 -2.29
C GLN A 314 14.01 25.29 -2.80
N GLN A 315 14.29 25.72 -4.05
CA GLN A 315 15.63 25.61 -4.63
C GLN A 315 16.65 26.49 -3.90
N GLN A 316 16.26 27.71 -3.51
CA GLN A 316 17.13 28.62 -2.76
C GLN A 316 17.39 28.15 -1.33
N THR A 317 16.39 27.58 -0.63
CA THR A 317 16.60 26.94 0.67
C THR A 317 17.54 25.74 0.54
N ALA A 318 17.33 24.84 -0.43
CA ALA A 318 18.17 23.66 -0.62
C ALA A 318 19.64 24.01 -0.88
N ASP A 319 19.91 25.03 -1.69
CA ASP A 319 21.27 25.51 -1.95
C ASP A 319 21.90 26.19 -0.72
N LEU A 320 21.10 26.92 0.08
CA LEU A 320 21.55 27.45 1.37
C LEU A 320 21.90 26.32 2.35
N VAL A 321 21.04 25.30 2.51
CA VAL A 321 21.31 24.17 3.42
C VAL A 321 22.54 23.37 2.98
N ARG A 322 22.82 23.26 1.67
CA ARG A 322 24.07 22.66 1.18
C ARG A 322 25.29 23.48 1.63
N LYS A 323 25.27 24.80 1.41
CA LYS A 323 26.33 25.73 1.85
C LYS A 323 26.54 25.65 3.37
N GLN A 324 25.47 25.72 4.14
CA GLN A 324 25.48 25.61 5.62
C GLN A 324 26.05 24.28 6.10
N SER A 325 25.66 23.17 5.45
CA SER A 325 26.12 21.83 5.79
C SER A 325 27.63 21.68 5.57
N HIS A 326 28.18 22.32 4.54
CA HIS A 326 29.63 22.38 4.35
C HIS A 326 30.33 23.12 5.50
N VAL A 327 29.88 24.33 5.84
CA VAL A 327 30.46 25.14 6.94
C VAL A 327 30.34 24.44 8.30
N MET A 328 29.23 23.72 8.55
CA MET A 328 29.06 22.90 9.75
C MET A 328 30.08 21.75 9.81
N LEU A 329 30.27 21.02 8.71
CA LEU A 329 31.25 19.94 8.62
C LEU A 329 32.69 20.44 8.73
N GLU A 330 33.03 21.57 8.11
CA GLU A 330 34.36 22.22 8.26
C GLU A 330 34.64 22.58 9.72
N MET A 331 33.67 23.17 10.42
CA MET A 331 33.79 23.53 11.84
C MET A 331 33.99 22.29 12.72
N LEU A 332 33.12 21.27 12.57
CA LEU A 332 33.21 20.03 13.34
C LEU A 332 34.54 19.29 13.07
N ALA A 333 34.99 19.22 11.81
CA ALA A 333 36.26 18.59 11.45
C ALA A 333 37.46 19.31 12.07
N LYS A 334 37.45 20.65 12.06
CA LYS A 334 38.50 21.46 12.66
C LYS A 334 38.57 21.25 14.18
N GLU A 335 37.46 21.32 14.89
CA GLU A 335 37.46 21.15 16.35
C GLU A 335 37.80 19.70 16.76
N GLN A 336 37.43 18.69 15.95
CA GLN A 336 37.89 17.31 16.10
C GLN A 336 39.41 17.17 15.89
N GLN A 337 39.99 17.87 14.91
CA GLN A 337 41.45 17.90 14.71
C GLN A 337 42.18 18.58 15.87
N GLU A 338 41.69 19.72 16.36
CA GLU A 338 42.26 20.41 17.52
C GLU A 338 42.20 19.51 18.78
N LEU A 339 41.09 18.80 19.00
CA LEU A 339 40.94 17.83 20.09
C LEU A 339 41.91 16.64 19.96
N LYS A 340 42.00 16.01 18.77
CA LYS A 340 42.93 14.90 18.53
C LYS A 340 44.40 15.35 18.67
N ALA A 341 44.72 16.58 18.27
CA ALA A 341 46.04 17.18 18.42
C ALA A 341 46.38 17.61 19.86
N GLU A 342 45.39 17.92 20.71
CA GLU A 342 45.57 18.14 22.15
C GLU A 342 45.81 16.81 22.88
N ILE A 343 44.96 15.81 22.66
CA ILE A 343 45.10 14.47 23.23
C ILE A 343 46.47 13.88 22.88
N ALA A 344 46.91 13.99 21.62
CA ALA A 344 48.24 13.55 21.18
C ALA A 344 49.42 14.38 21.74
N ARG A 345 49.18 15.57 22.31
CA ARG A 345 50.19 16.38 23.02
C ARG A 345 50.26 16.02 24.50
N GLU A 346 49.12 15.90 25.17
CA GLU A 346 49.05 15.45 26.57
C GLU A 346 49.67 14.06 26.76
N ILE A 347 49.39 13.14 25.83
CA ILE A 347 50.00 11.80 25.75
C ILE A 347 51.53 11.87 25.67
N LYS A 348 52.10 12.78 24.86
CA LYS A 348 53.55 12.95 24.75
C LYS A 348 54.16 13.57 26.00
N LEU A 349 53.41 14.40 26.73
CA LEU A 349 53.81 14.97 28.00
C LEU A 349 53.80 13.91 29.12
N SER A 350 52.75 13.10 29.23
CA SER A 350 52.65 12.05 30.26
C SER A 350 53.67 10.91 30.09
N GLY A 351 54.04 10.59 28.84
CA GLY A 351 55.16 9.67 28.56
C GLY A 351 56.55 10.21 28.93
N SER A 352 56.70 11.53 29.10
CA SER A 352 58.01 12.17 29.33
C SER A 352 58.43 12.26 30.81
N THR A 353 57.49 12.15 31.76
CA THR A 353 57.73 12.42 33.19
C THR A 353 58.31 11.27 34.00
N GLN A 354 58.61 10.11 33.41
CA GLN A 354 59.22 8.97 34.12
C GLN A 354 60.76 9.02 34.23
N ASN A 355 61.44 10.01 33.63
CA ASN A 355 62.91 10.13 33.68
C ASN A 355 63.39 11.44 34.33
N GLY A 356 63.39 11.53 35.67
CA GLY A 356 64.09 12.61 36.38
C GLY A 356 63.69 12.85 37.84
N GLY A 357 64.33 12.20 38.80
CA GLY A 357 64.20 12.47 40.25
C GLY A 357 64.99 11.48 41.09
N SER A 358 65.69 11.94 42.14
CA SER A 358 66.66 11.12 42.89
C SER A 358 66.65 11.39 44.40
N VAL A 359 67.28 10.49 45.18
CA VAL A 359 67.48 10.53 46.65
C VAL A 359 66.19 10.22 47.43
N ARG A 360 66.14 9.35 48.46
CA ARG A 360 67.16 8.81 49.39
C ARG A 360 66.87 7.33 49.75
N ALA A 361 67.87 6.57 50.21
CA ALA A 361 67.75 5.14 50.49
C ALA A 361 67.99 4.75 51.97
N VAL A 362 67.33 3.67 52.43
CA VAL A 362 67.62 2.84 53.61
C VAL A 362 67.30 1.37 53.23
N PRO A 363 68.05 0.33 53.66
CA PRO A 363 68.12 -0.94 52.91
C PRO A 363 67.48 -2.19 53.58
N MET A 364 67.67 -3.36 52.92
CA MET A 364 67.42 -4.77 53.31
C MET A 364 66.08 -5.39 52.81
N THR A 365 66.03 -6.61 52.26
CA THR A 365 67.08 -7.60 51.91
C THR A 365 66.61 -8.60 50.82
N ASN A 366 67.58 -9.25 50.14
CA ASN A 366 67.48 -10.53 49.41
C ASN A 366 66.52 -10.66 48.20
N GLY A 367 67.07 -10.42 47.01
CA GLY A 367 67.44 -11.55 46.11
C GLY A 367 66.35 -12.20 45.24
N GLY A 368 66.20 -11.71 44.01
CA GLY A 368 65.53 -12.39 42.90
C GLY A 368 65.99 -11.79 41.56
N SER A 369 66.27 -12.63 40.56
CA SER A 369 66.82 -12.14 39.27
C SER A 369 65.75 -11.48 38.41
N VAL A 370 66.08 -10.33 37.83
CA VAL A 370 65.26 -9.67 36.82
C VAL A 370 65.21 -10.53 35.55
N LYS A 371 64.02 -10.67 34.97
CA LYS A 371 63.84 -10.74 33.52
C LYS A 371 63.11 -9.49 33.09
N GLU A 372 63.64 -8.83 32.07
CA GLU A 372 63.00 -7.65 31.47
C GLU A 372 61.81 -8.10 30.62
N THR A 373 60.68 -7.38 30.72
CA THR A 373 59.50 -7.55 29.86
C THR A 373 59.02 -6.18 29.39
N ASN A 374 58.58 -6.07 28.14
CA ASN A 374 58.48 -4.81 27.41
C ASN A 374 57.24 -3.96 27.75
N ASN A 375 57.09 -3.51 28.99
CA ASN A 375 56.02 -2.59 29.42
C ASN A 375 56.02 -1.23 28.66
N GLY A 376 57.04 -0.94 27.86
CA GLY A 376 57.09 0.23 26.98
C GLY A 376 56.40 0.06 25.62
N GLN A 377 55.97 -1.14 25.23
CA GLN A 377 55.26 -1.38 23.96
C GLN A 377 53.74 -1.44 24.12
N ASP A 378 53.21 -2.14 25.13
CA ASP A 378 51.76 -2.18 25.41
C ASP A 378 51.15 -0.77 25.60
N ALA A 379 51.92 0.13 26.23
CA ALA A 379 51.54 1.53 26.43
C ALA A 379 51.66 2.41 25.16
N GLY A 380 52.24 1.88 24.08
CA GLY A 380 52.27 2.49 22.74
C GLY A 380 51.16 1.97 21.84
N ASP A 381 50.90 0.66 21.87
CA ASP A 381 49.85 0.05 21.03
C ASP A 381 48.44 0.52 21.48
N ALA A 382 48.17 0.57 22.79
CA ALA A 382 46.94 1.16 23.34
C ALA A 382 46.81 2.68 23.08
N LEU A 383 47.93 3.34 22.74
CA LEU A 383 48.01 4.78 22.46
C LEU A 383 47.52 5.09 21.04
N GLU A 384 47.94 4.25 20.08
CA GLU A 384 47.48 4.29 18.69
C GLU A 384 46.01 3.87 18.61
N GLU A 385 45.59 2.88 19.42
CA GLU A 385 44.19 2.45 19.52
C GLU A 385 43.24 3.57 20.01
N VAL A 386 43.60 4.35 21.03
CA VAL A 386 42.81 5.53 21.47
C VAL A 386 42.75 6.62 20.40
N LEU A 387 43.83 6.80 19.63
CA LEU A 387 43.86 7.77 18.53
C LEU A 387 43.01 7.30 17.32
N ASP A 388 42.86 6.00 17.09
CA ASP A 388 41.98 5.42 16.07
C ASP A 388 40.51 5.28 16.49
N ILE A 389 40.22 5.21 17.80
CA ILE A 389 38.85 5.24 18.34
C ILE A 389 38.19 6.61 18.10
N LEU A 390 38.95 7.70 18.20
CA LEU A 390 38.47 9.03 17.80
C LEU A 390 38.08 9.00 16.31
N PRO A 391 36.85 9.43 15.94
CA PRO A 391 36.42 9.47 14.54
C PRO A 391 37.47 10.17 13.66
N LEU A 392 37.67 9.63 12.45
CA LEU A 392 38.39 10.36 11.41
C LEU A 392 37.68 11.72 11.25
N PRO A 393 38.40 12.84 11.33
CA PRO A 393 37.76 14.15 11.19
C PRO A 393 37.11 14.24 9.80
N ALA A 394 36.02 14.99 9.67
CA ALA A 394 35.30 15.22 8.41
C ALA A 394 36.09 16.12 7.41
N MET A 395 37.41 15.93 7.36
CA MET A 395 38.40 16.58 6.50
C MET A 395 39.12 15.52 5.65
N VAL A 396 38.34 14.89 4.77
CA VAL A 396 38.80 14.59 3.41
C VAL A 396 37.74 15.20 2.50
N ALA A 397 38.12 15.80 1.37
CA ALA A 397 37.13 16.11 0.34
C ALA A 397 36.45 14.77 -0.03
N PRO A 398 35.11 14.64 0.09
CA PRO A 398 34.49 13.34 0.11
C PRO A 398 34.76 12.61 -1.21
N PRO A 399 34.94 11.27 -1.18
CA PRO A 399 35.40 10.52 -2.34
C PRO A 399 34.44 10.67 -3.51
N SER A 400 34.95 10.47 -4.73
CA SER A 400 34.12 10.46 -5.93
C SER A 400 32.95 9.47 -5.75
N PRO A 401 31.73 9.80 -6.21
CA PRO A 401 30.65 8.83 -6.25
C PRO A 401 31.04 7.63 -7.14
N GLU A 402 31.21 6.49 -6.49
CA GLU A 402 31.62 5.21 -7.05
C GLU A 402 30.72 4.09 -6.49
N ALA A 403 30.74 2.91 -7.11
CA ALA A 403 29.92 1.79 -6.66
C ALA A 403 30.33 1.32 -5.25
N PRO A 404 29.38 1.01 -4.34
CA PRO A 404 29.71 0.64 -2.97
C PRO A 404 30.45 -0.69 -2.91
N THR A 405 31.47 -0.80 -2.06
CA THR A 405 32.37 -1.97 -2.03
C THR A 405 31.75 -3.29 -1.55
N CYS A 406 30.52 -3.25 -1.03
CA CYS A 406 29.74 -4.39 -0.51
C CYS A 406 28.23 -4.02 -0.43
N ARG A 407 27.33 -5.00 -0.33
CA ARG A 407 25.87 -4.78 -0.23
C ARG A 407 25.40 -4.38 1.16
N LYS A 408 24.20 -3.79 1.26
CA LYS A 408 23.52 -3.49 2.54
C LYS A 408 23.48 -4.71 3.46
N GLU A 409 23.11 -5.88 2.93
CA GLU A 409 23.01 -7.14 3.69
C GLU A 409 24.36 -7.63 4.25
N GLU A 410 25.49 -7.21 3.66
CA GLU A 410 26.83 -7.56 4.18
C GLU A 410 27.25 -6.66 5.34
N LEU A 411 26.74 -5.42 5.40
CA LEU A 411 26.98 -4.47 6.49
C LEU A 411 25.97 -4.62 7.64
N VAL A 412 24.71 -4.94 7.31
CA VAL A 412 23.59 -5.14 8.23
C VAL A 412 22.93 -6.49 7.88
N PRO A 413 23.45 -7.62 8.40
CA PRO A 413 22.90 -8.95 8.09
C PRO A 413 21.55 -9.24 8.75
N ASP A 414 21.18 -8.46 9.77
CA ASP A 414 19.91 -8.53 10.49
C ASP A 414 19.51 -7.11 10.92
N GLU A 415 18.26 -6.72 10.68
CA GLU A 415 17.72 -5.41 11.09
C GLU A 415 17.61 -5.28 12.63
N THR A 416 17.61 -6.41 13.38
CA THR A 416 17.52 -6.38 14.85
C THR A 416 18.65 -5.59 15.52
N VAL A 417 19.80 -5.41 14.85
CA VAL A 417 20.91 -4.57 15.38
C VAL A 417 20.50 -3.12 15.61
N PHE A 418 19.43 -2.65 14.97
CA PHE A 418 18.90 -1.30 15.15
C PHE A 418 17.76 -1.20 16.19
N GLU A 419 17.24 -2.29 16.76
CA GLU A 419 16.08 -2.26 17.67
C GLU A 419 16.28 -1.30 18.86
N SER A 420 17.44 -1.36 19.53
CA SER A 420 17.75 -0.47 20.66
C SER A 420 17.82 1.01 20.27
N ILE A 421 18.28 1.29 19.04
CA ILE A 421 18.42 2.65 18.51
C ILE A 421 17.05 3.17 18.12
N ASP A 422 16.26 2.40 17.39
CA ASP A 422 14.87 2.70 17.05
C ASP A 422 14.02 2.98 18.30
N GLU A 423 14.19 2.18 19.36
CA GLU A 423 13.56 2.40 20.66
C GLU A 423 13.95 3.72 21.33
N GLN A 424 15.24 4.11 21.28
CA GLN A 424 15.71 5.40 21.80
C GLN A 424 15.18 6.56 20.96
N VAL A 425 15.23 6.42 19.62
CA VAL A 425 14.75 7.40 18.65
C VAL A 425 13.25 7.68 18.81
N ILE A 426 12.44 6.66 19.07
CA ILE A 426 10.99 6.84 19.34
C ILE A 426 10.78 7.66 20.61
N LYS A 427 11.50 7.37 21.70
CA LYS A 427 11.42 8.13 22.96
C LYS A 427 11.88 9.59 22.79
N VAL A 428 12.89 9.85 21.94
CA VAL A 428 13.28 11.21 21.54
C VAL A 428 12.20 11.85 20.65
N ALA A 429 11.57 11.11 19.73
CA ALA A 429 10.52 11.64 18.86
C ALA A 429 9.25 12.09 19.61
N GLU A 430 9.04 11.65 20.85
CA GLU A 430 7.97 12.09 21.75
C GLU A 430 8.26 13.40 22.51
N SER A 431 9.52 13.85 22.59
CA SER A 431 9.86 15.13 23.23
C SER A 431 9.78 16.32 22.26
N GLU A 432 9.81 17.54 22.80
CA GLU A 432 10.01 18.77 22.03
C GLU A 432 11.51 19.06 21.86
N GLN A 433 11.93 19.46 20.65
CA GLN A 433 13.31 19.86 20.36
C GLN A 433 13.35 21.30 19.84
N LEU A 434 14.13 22.15 20.51
CA LEU A 434 14.22 23.59 20.23
C LEU A 434 15.29 23.93 19.17
N THR A 435 16.32 23.08 19.02
CA THR A 435 17.48 23.30 18.14
C THR A 435 17.83 22.00 17.40
N TYR A 436 18.55 22.09 16.27
CA TYR A 436 19.10 20.92 15.59
C TYR A 436 20.25 20.30 16.41
N THR A 437 21.07 21.13 17.08
CA THR A 437 22.15 20.64 17.96
C THR A 437 21.60 19.77 19.08
N ASP A 438 20.55 20.19 19.79
CA ASP A 438 19.97 19.40 20.88
C ASP A 438 19.23 18.15 20.40
N LEU A 439 18.60 18.20 19.22
CA LEU A 439 18.01 17.01 18.59
C LEU A 439 19.09 15.99 18.22
N VAL A 440 20.10 16.40 17.47
CA VAL A 440 21.17 15.49 17.01
C VAL A 440 21.96 14.95 18.19
N ARG A 441 22.20 15.77 19.23
CA ARG A 441 22.78 15.31 20.50
C ARG A 441 21.93 14.21 21.14
N GLN A 442 20.62 14.44 21.34
CA GLN A 442 19.71 13.41 21.88
C GLN A 442 19.65 12.13 21.04
N LEU A 443 19.76 12.23 19.71
CA LEU A 443 19.76 11.08 18.80
C LEU A 443 21.10 10.33 18.73
N THR A 444 22.23 10.95 19.09
CA THR A 444 23.57 10.41 18.79
C THR A 444 24.56 10.39 19.97
N GLU A 445 24.17 10.84 21.17
CA GLU A 445 25.07 10.98 22.32
C GLU A 445 25.82 9.69 22.70
N ASP A 446 25.17 8.53 22.57
CA ASP A 446 25.72 7.20 22.85
C ASP A 446 26.25 6.46 21.60
N LEU A 447 26.09 7.02 20.38
CA LEU A 447 26.32 6.33 19.11
C LEU A 447 27.72 6.61 18.54
N VAL A 448 28.46 5.55 18.18
CA VAL A 448 29.90 5.63 17.92
C VAL A 448 30.26 5.41 16.44
N SER A 449 29.35 4.84 15.65
CA SER A 449 29.49 4.64 14.22
C SER A 449 28.57 5.53 13.38
N ASP A 450 28.99 5.77 12.14
CA ASP A 450 28.28 6.61 11.18
C ASP A 450 26.94 5.99 10.76
N ILE A 451 26.88 4.65 10.71
CA ILE A 451 25.67 3.89 10.38
C ILE A 451 24.62 3.94 11.50
N GLU A 452 25.01 3.88 12.77
CA GLU A 452 24.10 4.08 13.91
C GLU A 452 23.52 5.50 13.92
N LYS A 453 24.36 6.52 13.71
CA LYS A 453 23.91 7.92 13.61
C LYS A 453 22.96 8.13 12.44
N ALA A 454 23.32 7.64 11.25
CA ALA A 454 22.49 7.70 10.05
C ALA A 454 21.15 6.99 10.27
N ARG A 455 21.16 5.84 10.95
CA ARG A 455 19.95 5.12 11.37
C ARG A 455 19.09 6.00 12.26
N ALA A 456 19.65 6.58 13.32
CA ALA A 456 18.90 7.38 14.28
C ALA A 456 18.22 8.59 13.62
N ILE A 457 18.93 9.28 12.73
CA ILE A 457 18.42 10.44 11.97
C ILE A 457 17.32 10.01 10.98
N TYR A 458 17.58 8.98 10.16
CA TYR A 458 16.60 8.44 9.21
C TYR A 458 15.32 8.00 9.92
N ARG A 459 15.49 7.25 11.02
CA ARG A 459 14.38 6.72 11.79
C ARG A 459 13.58 7.82 12.47
N TRP A 460 14.22 8.86 13.02
CA TRP A 460 13.50 9.99 13.62
C TRP A 460 12.61 10.70 12.60
N ILE A 461 13.12 10.97 11.40
CA ILE A 461 12.32 11.54 10.29
C ILE A 461 11.15 10.61 9.94
N CYS A 462 11.41 9.30 9.80
CA CYS A 462 10.39 8.30 9.45
C CYS A 462 9.45 7.88 10.61
N VAL A 463 9.54 8.51 11.79
CA VAL A 463 8.56 8.38 12.89
C VAL A 463 7.57 9.56 12.93
N LYS A 464 7.98 10.75 12.46
CA LYS A 464 7.19 11.99 12.57
C LYS A 464 6.06 12.03 11.51
N ASP A 465 4.88 11.52 11.85
CA ASP A 465 3.72 11.53 10.95
C ASP A 465 3.13 12.94 10.76
N LEU A 466 3.60 13.63 9.72
CA LEU A 466 3.12 14.93 9.29
C LEU A 466 1.62 15.00 8.97
N ASN A 467 0.92 13.88 8.76
CA ASN A 467 -0.53 13.91 8.58
C ASN A 467 -1.22 14.26 9.92
N VAL A 468 -0.79 13.59 11.00
CA VAL A 468 -1.34 13.73 12.37
C VAL A 468 -0.78 14.97 13.09
N MET A 469 0.49 15.33 12.88
CA MET A 469 1.11 16.45 13.61
C MET A 469 0.40 17.78 13.33
N GLU A 470 -0.19 18.36 14.36
CA GLU A 470 -0.60 19.77 14.39
C GLU A 470 0.62 20.64 14.73
N PHE A 471 0.68 21.84 14.17
CA PHE A 471 1.77 22.79 14.36
C PHE A 471 1.18 24.16 14.70
N ALA A 472 1.75 24.84 15.70
CA ALA A 472 1.32 26.18 16.06
C ALA A 472 1.64 27.21 14.95
N ASP A 473 0.97 28.36 14.97
CA ASP A 473 1.10 29.42 13.96
C ASP A 473 2.22 30.41 14.25
N ASP A 474 2.67 30.49 15.51
CA ASP A 474 3.84 31.24 15.98
C ASP A 474 5.15 30.41 15.94
N LEU A 475 5.07 29.15 15.48
CA LEU A 475 6.17 28.20 15.51
C LEU A 475 7.32 28.63 14.60
N VAL A 476 8.52 28.78 15.19
CA VAL A 476 9.74 29.24 14.52
C VAL A 476 10.12 28.30 13.38
N ALA A 477 10.16 28.84 12.15
CA ALA A 477 10.38 28.08 10.92
C ALA A 477 11.74 27.34 10.91
N ASP A 478 12.79 27.98 11.41
CA ASP A 478 14.10 27.36 11.58
C ASP A 478 14.21 26.63 12.93
N THR A 479 13.47 25.53 13.04
CA THR A 479 13.60 24.52 14.10
C THR A 479 13.31 23.13 13.53
N PRO A 480 13.64 22.02 14.20
CA PRO A 480 13.24 20.69 13.74
C PRO A 480 11.72 20.56 13.53
N MET A 481 10.89 21.20 14.36
CA MET A 481 9.44 21.24 14.17
C MET A 481 9.03 22.22 13.06
N GLY A 482 9.77 23.31 12.87
CA GLY A 482 9.54 24.30 11.82
C GLY A 482 9.81 23.76 10.41
N LEU A 483 10.87 22.98 10.22
CA LEU A 483 11.09 22.24 8.97
C LEU A 483 10.04 21.15 8.75
N LEU A 484 9.61 20.42 9.79
CA LEU A 484 8.52 19.45 9.66
C LEU A 484 7.17 20.12 9.28
N ARG A 485 6.88 21.30 9.86
CA ARG A 485 5.77 22.19 9.44
C ARG A 485 5.94 22.61 7.99
N GLY A 486 7.15 22.99 7.59
CA GLY A 486 7.53 23.33 6.22
C GLY A 486 7.33 22.18 5.23
N ILE A 487 7.63 20.93 5.61
CA ILE A 487 7.39 19.75 4.77
C ILE A 487 5.89 19.45 4.67
N LYS A 488 5.13 19.55 5.78
CA LYS A 488 3.66 19.39 5.77
C LYS A 488 2.99 20.38 4.82
N PHE A 489 3.44 21.63 4.83
CA PHE A 489 2.96 22.68 3.94
C PHE A 489 3.80 22.85 2.66
N GLY A 490 4.68 21.89 2.35
CA GLY A 490 5.48 21.83 1.11
C GLY A 490 6.28 23.08 0.76
N THR A 491 6.78 23.85 1.73
CA THR A 491 7.86 24.83 1.51
C THR A 491 9.23 24.16 1.64
N GLU A 492 9.33 23.11 2.46
CA GLU A 492 10.55 22.35 2.74
C GLU A 492 10.45 20.89 2.29
N THR A 493 11.57 20.15 2.32
CA THR A 493 11.63 18.76 1.87
C THR A 493 12.35 17.83 2.85
N TYR A 494 12.00 16.54 2.80
CA TYR A 494 12.65 15.50 3.61
C TYR A 494 14.15 15.35 3.34
N HIS A 495 14.62 15.58 2.10
CA HIS A 495 16.04 15.45 1.74
C HIS A 495 16.88 16.64 2.22
N VAL A 496 16.30 17.84 2.30
CA VAL A 496 16.92 19.01 2.93
C VAL A 496 17.03 18.80 4.45
N LEU A 497 15.96 18.34 5.11
CA LEU A 497 15.97 18.02 6.54
C LEU A 497 16.97 16.91 6.88
N PHE A 498 17.02 15.82 6.09
CA PHE A 498 17.99 14.73 6.31
C PHE A 498 19.44 15.21 6.13
N MET A 499 19.73 15.99 5.08
CA MET A 499 21.05 16.59 4.85
C MET A 499 21.47 17.52 6.00
N ARG A 500 20.57 18.37 6.50
CA ARG A 500 20.82 19.24 7.67
C ARG A 500 21.14 18.43 8.93
N LEU A 501 20.33 17.42 9.26
CA LEU A 501 20.60 16.60 10.46
C LEU A 501 21.89 15.77 10.34
N CYS A 502 22.25 15.33 9.12
CA CYS A 502 23.52 14.64 8.87
C CYS A 502 24.73 15.54 9.11
N SER A 503 24.74 16.78 8.61
CA SER A 503 25.89 17.68 8.78
C SER A 503 26.11 18.06 10.25
N TYR A 504 25.05 18.25 11.04
CA TYR A 504 25.13 18.43 12.49
C TYR A 504 25.66 17.18 13.24
N ALA A 505 25.56 15.98 12.66
CA ALA A 505 26.08 14.73 13.23
C ALA A 505 27.52 14.39 12.80
N GLY A 506 28.13 15.23 11.95
CA GLY A 506 29.44 15.01 11.34
C GLY A 506 29.43 14.08 10.12
N LEU A 507 28.28 13.89 9.46
CA LEU A 507 28.11 12.96 8.34
C LEU A 507 28.04 13.70 7.01
N HIS A 508 28.86 13.31 6.02
CA HIS A 508 28.74 13.82 4.66
C HIS A 508 27.48 13.26 4.00
N CYS A 509 26.59 14.14 3.57
CA CYS A 509 25.33 13.82 2.91
C CYS A 509 25.13 14.80 1.74
N GLU A 510 24.78 14.27 0.58
CA GLU A 510 24.59 15.02 -0.66
C GLU A 510 23.14 14.95 -1.15
N GLU A 511 22.75 15.94 -1.96
CA GLU A 511 21.44 16.02 -2.60
C GLU A 511 21.53 15.56 -4.06
N ILE A 512 20.79 14.51 -4.43
CA ILE A 512 20.76 13.94 -5.77
C ILE A 512 19.42 14.28 -6.42
N LYS A 513 19.47 14.95 -7.58
CA LYS A 513 18.31 15.30 -8.41
C LYS A 513 18.19 14.35 -9.61
N GLY A 514 16.96 14.05 -10.00
CA GLY A 514 16.67 13.12 -11.08
C GLY A 514 15.19 12.96 -11.38
N HIS A 515 14.83 11.80 -11.92
CA HIS A 515 13.45 11.36 -12.15
C HIS A 515 13.17 10.07 -11.37
N SER A 516 11.89 9.71 -11.23
CA SER A 516 11.50 8.45 -10.58
C SER A 516 10.20 7.87 -11.13
N LYS A 517 9.99 6.56 -11.03
CA LYS A 517 8.74 5.89 -11.44
C LYS A 517 7.64 6.09 -10.40
N SER A 518 7.31 7.34 -10.12
CA SER A 518 6.43 7.80 -9.04
C SER A 518 4.93 7.71 -9.40
N VAL A 519 4.06 8.38 -8.64
CA VAL A 519 2.61 8.29 -8.82
C VAL A 519 2.20 8.83 -10.19
N GLY A 520 1.50 8.00 -10.97
CA GLY A 520 1.08 8.33 -12.34
C GLY A 520 2.01 7.81 -13.44
N TYR A 521 3.20 7.29 -13.09
CA TYR A 521 4.02 6.53 -14.03
C TYR A 521 3.38 5.17 -14.32
N GLU A 522 3.36 4.78 -15.58
CA GLU A 522 2.87 3.49 -16.08
C GLU A 522 3.95 2.88 -17.00
N PRO A 523 4.19 1.54 -17.01
CA PRO A 523 5.31 0.95 -17.74
C PRO A 523 5.35 1.32 -19.24
N GLY A 524 6.53 1.71 -19.74
CA GLY A 524 6.69 2.18 -21.11
C GLY A 524 6.11 3.58 -21.37
N MET A 525 5.84 4.38 -20.33
CA MET A 525 5.78 5.83 -20.46
C MET A 525 7.19 6.41 -20.63
N LYS A 526 7.31 7.37 -21.54
CA LYS A 526 8.49 8.22 -21.66
C LYS A 526 8.49 9.32 -20.59
N ILE A 527 9.67 9.66 -20.11
CA ILE A 527 9.95 10.69 -19.11
C ILE A 527 10.46 11.93 -19.85
N THR A 528 9.93 13.10 -19.50
CA THR A 528 10.37 14.40 -20.01
C THR A 528 10.92 15.24 -18.86
N PRO A 529 11.77 16.27 -19.11
CA PRO A 529 12.42 17.04 -18.07
C PRO A 529 11.47 17.58 -16.98
N ASP A 530 10.25 17.96 -17.32
CA ASP A 530 9.26 18.54 -16.40
C ASP A 530 8.39 17.51 -15.64
N ILE A 531 8.50 16.21 -15.95
CA ILE A 531 7.58 15.18 -15.43
C ILE A 531 8.34 14.14 -14.61
N PHE A 532 7.75 13.75 -13.48
CA PHE A 532 8.32 12.79 -12.51
C PHE A 532 9.68 13.17 -11.90
N GLN A 533 10.04 14.46 -11.95
CA GLN A 533 11.18 15.03 -11.22
C GLN A 533 11.13 14.62 -9.73
N ASN A 534 12.27 14.28 -9.16
CA ASN A 534 12.39 13.87 -7.77
C ASN A 534 13.81 14.08 -7.25
N THR A 535 13.95 14.10 -5.91
CA THR A 535 15.21 14.34 -5.22
C THR A 535 15.34 13.42 -4.00
N TRP A 536 16.53 12.88 -3.80
CA TRP A 536 16.91 11.98 -2.70
C TRP A 536 18.31 12.32 -2.20
N ASN A 537 18.85 11.52 -1.27
CA ASN A 537 20.19 11.70 -0.73
C ASN A 537 21.11 10.53 -1.06
N ALA A 538 22.41 10.81 -1.04
CA ALA A 538 23.42 9.80 -0.71
C ALA A 538 24.19 10.24 0.53
N ILE A 539 24.54 9.28 1.39
CA ILE A 539 25.31 9.48 2.61
C ILE A 539 26.63 8.69 2.55
N LEU A 540 27.71 9.25 3.06
CA LEU A 540 29.01 8.59 3.11
C LEU A 540 29.12 7.75 4.41
N ILE A 541 29.18 6.42 4.27
CA ILE A 541 29.26 5.47 5.39
C ILE A 541 30.50 4.61 5.21
N GLY A 542 31.47 4.75 6.13
CA GLY A 542 32.68 3.92 6.17
C GLY A 542 33.70 4.16 5.04
N GLY A 543 33.32 4.90 3.99
CA GLY A 543 34.07 5.15 2.76
C GLY A 543 33.21 5.03 1.51
N ASP A 544 32.10 4.28 1.58
CA ASP A 544 31.14 4.09 0.49
C ASP A 544 30.03 5.16 0.53
N TRP A 545 29.55 5.59 -0.64
CA TRP A 545 28.30 6.32 -0.76
C TRP A 545 27.10 5.35 -0.71
N ARG A 546 26.02 5.71 0.00
CA ARG A 546 24.83 4.87 0.20
C ARG A 546 23.55 5.67 -0.04
N LEU A 547 22.61 5.11 -0.81
CA LEU A 547 21.40 5.82 -1.25
C LEU A 547 20.30 5.81 -0.17
N ILE A 548 19.68 6.97 0.07
CA ILE A 548 18.62 7.15 1.08
C ILE A 548 17.48 7.99 0.50
N GLN A 549 16.23 7.54 0.70
CA GLN A 549 15.03 8.26 0.29
C GLN A 549 13.97 8.30 1.41
N CYS A 550 14.18 9.20 2.37
CA CYS A 550 13.31 9.41 3.54
C CYS A 550 11.82 9.62 3.19
N ASN A 551 11.49 10.24 2.05
CA ASN A 551 10.10 10.47 1.64
C ASN A 551 9.39 9.16 1.24
N TRP A 552 10.10 8.15 0.73
CA TRP A 552 9.52 6.82 0.48
C TRP A 552 9.56 5.98 1.77
N GLY A 553 10.66 6.06 2.53
CA GLY A 553 10.81 5.40 3.83
C GLY A 553 9.73 5.75 4.85
N ALA A 554 9.27 7.00 4.87
CA ALA A 554 8.17 7.44 5.73
C ALA A 554 6.77 7.00 5.21
N ARG A 555 6.57 6.84 3.89
CA ARG A 555 5.23 6.78 3.29
C ARG A 555 4.57 5.40 3.29
N HIS A 556 3.86 5.03 4.37
CA HIS A 556 2.82 3.98 4.30
C HIS A 556 1.44 4.41 4.84
N LEU A 557 0.51 4.49 3.89
CA LEU A 557 -0.94 4.67 4.06
C LEU A 557 -1.63 3.27 4.14
N VAL A 558 -2.19 2.82 5.29
CA VAL A 558 -2.90 1.49 5.46
C VAL A 558 -4.41 1.55 5.86
N LEU A 559 -5.41 1.68 4.99
CA LEU A 559 -6.78 2.15 5.40
C LEU A 559 -7.59 1.16 6.29
N SER A 560 -7.57 1.32 7.63
CA SER A 560 -8.65 0.78 8.48
C SER A 560 -9.90 1.66 8.35
N LYS A 561 -11.04 1.01 8.16
CA LYS A 561 -12.34 1.66 8.27
C LYS A 561 -13.25 0.73 9.05
N ASP A 562 -13.07 0.75 10.37
CA ASP A 562 -13.79 -0.13 11.29
C ASP A 562 -15.27 0.30 11.34
N LYS A 563 -16.11 -0.52 10.71
CA LYS A 563 -17.55 -0.31 10.58
C LYS A 563 -18.28 -0.72 11.87
N GLU A 564 -18.16 0.02 12.97
CA GLU A 564 -19.24 -0.03 13.99
C GLU A 564 -19.36 1.19 14.93
N ASP A 565 -18.26 1.78 15.43
CA ASP A 565 -18.36 2.82 16.47
C ASP A 565 -18.72 4.22 15.96
N ARG A 566 -19.88 4.73 16.39
CA ARG A 566 -20.39 6.08 16.04
C ARG A 566 -20.11 7.16 17.10
N HIS A 567 -19.43 6.83 18.19
CA HIS A 567 -19.24 7.74 19.34
C HIS A 567 -17.79 7.91 19.83
N SER A 568 -16.79 7.45 19.07
CA SER A 568 -15.37 7.75 19.33
C SER A 568 -14.66 8.19 18.04
N SER A 569 -14.32 9.47 17.94
CA SER A 569 -13.82 10.09 16.71
C SER A 569 -12.28 10.13 16.65
N LYS A 570 -11.63 8.96 16.68
CA LYS A 570 -10.18 8.82 16.46
C LYS A 570 -9.84 7.58 15.62
N ASP A 571 -9.88 7.73 14.31
CA ASP A 571 -9.21 6.80 13.40
C ASP A 571 -7.70 6.78 13.73
N HIS A 572 -7.08 5.61 13.93
CA HIS A 572 -5.70 5.50 14.44
C HIS A 572 -4.68 5.25 13.32
N ILE A 573 -3.93 6.27 12.85
CA ILE A 573 -2.82 6.05 11.90
C ILE A 573 -1.79 5.17 12.60
N ARG A 574 -1.77 3.89 12.26
CA ARG A 574 -0.64 3.01 12.54
C ARG A 574 0.27 2.99 11.31
N TYR A 575 1.32 3.80 11.43
CA TYR A 575 2.33 4.14 10.42
C TYR A 575 3.41 3.05 10.37
N GLN A 576 3.70 2.48 9.20
CA GLN A 576 4.77 1.50 9.02
C GLN A 576 5.85 2.10 8.12
N TYR A 577 7.04 2.34 8.66
CA TYR A 577 8.16 2.78 7.82
C TYR A 577 8.62 1.65 6.87
N ASP A 578 9.25 2.03 5.75
CA ASP A 578 9.80 1.09 4.77
C ASP A 578 11.33 1.16 4.79
N ASP A 579 11.98 0.10 5.28
CA ASP A 579 13.44 0.06 5.47
C ASP A 579 14.24 -0.06 4.16
N HIS A 580 13.59 -0.46 3.06
CA HIS A 580 14.27 -0.61 1.77
C HIS A 580 14.93 0.70 1.33
N TYR A 581 14.35 1.86 1.68
CA TYR A 581 14.86 3.19 1.33
C TYR A 581 15.93 3.74 2.30
N PHE A 582 16.41 2.93 3.24
CA PHE A 582 17.61 3.18 4.05
C PHE A 582 18.78 2.38 3.51
N MET A 583 19.82 3.07 3.03
CA MET A 583 21.04 2.48 2.45
C MET A 583 20.74 1.46 1.33
N THR A 584 19.78 1.77 0.45
CA THR A 584 19.37 0.90 -0.65
C THR A 584 20.56 0.54 -1.54
N ASP A 585 20.66 -0.72 -1.96
CA ASP A 585 21.68 -1.12 -2.92
C ASP A 585 21.38 -0.51 -4.32
N PRO A 586 22.39 -0.03 -5.06
CA PRO A 586 22.18 0.71 -6.30
C PRO A 586 21.40 -0.02 -7.40
N ASP A 587 21.59 -1.35 -7.53
CA ASP A 587 20.93 -2.19 -8.54
C ASP A 587 19.42 -2.39 -8.28
N GLU A 588 18.99 -2.21 -7.03
CA GLU A 588 17.58 -2.15 -6.64
C GLU A 588 17.03 -0.72 -6.79
N PHE A 589 17.76 0.28 -6.29
CA PHE A 589 17.33 1.69 -6.29
C PHE A 589 17.12 2.24 -7.72
N ILE A 590 17.99 1.85 -8.67
CA ILE A 590 17.88 2.22 -10.09
C ILE A 590 16.60 1.67 -10.76
N GLN A 591 15.89 0.72 -10.15
CA GLN A 591 14.60 0.26 -10.69
C GLN A 591 13.51 1.34 -10.53
N GLU A 592 13.62 2.22 -9.53
CA GLU A 592 12.65 3.28 -9.21
C GLU A 592 13.15 4.71 -9.43
N PHE A 593 14.45 5.01 -9.32
CA PHE A 593 15.01 6.36 -9.36
C PHE A 593 16.19 6.47 -10.33
N TRP A 594 16.23 7.49 -11.19
CA TRP A 594 17.31 7.73 -12.16
C TRP A 594 17.85 9.17 -12.02
N PRO A 595 19.12 9.36 -11.62
CA PRO A 595 19.72 10.68 -11.38
C PRO A 595 20.10 11.39 -12.70
N HIS A 596 20.09 12.72 -12.68
CA HIS A 596 20.53 13.54 -13.82
C HIS A 596 22.03 13.46 -14.09
N ASP A 597 22.84 13.20 -13.05
CA ASP A 597 24.28 12.98 -13.15
C ASP A 597 24.57 11.47 -13.01
N PRO A 598 25.09 10.80 -14.06
CA PRO A 598 25.28 9.35 -14.06
C PRO A 598 26.17 8.81 -12.93
N LYS A 599 27.10 9.59 -12.37
CA LYS A 599 27.95 9.12 -11.26
C LYS A 599 27.13 8.77 -10.01
N TRP A 600 26.02 9.47 -9.79
CA TRP A 600 25.12 9.25 -8.67
C TRP A 600 24.19 8.03 -8.85
N GLN A 601 24.34 7.27 -9.94
CA GLN A 601 23.75 5.93 -10.03
C GLN A 601 24.47 4.94 -9.11
N LEU A 602 25.74 5.16 -8.78
CA LEU A 602 26.59 4.25 -7.98
C LEU A 602 26.62 2.80 -8.52
N LEU A 603 26.49 2.64 -9.83
CA LEU A 603 26.61 1.36 -10.55
C LEU A 603 27.99 1.23 -11.17
N GLU A 604 28.52 0.00 -11.24
CA GLU A 604 29.73 -0.34 -12.00
C GLU A 604 29.59 -0.03 -13.51
N SER A 605 28.35 0.01 -14.01
CA SER A 605 27.99 0.41 -15.37
C SER A 605 26.69 1.21 -15.33
N PRO A 606 26.75 2.56 -15.33
CA PRO A 606 25.56 3.42 -15.36
C PRO A 606 24.74 3.24 -16.63
N ILE A 607 23.41 3.33 -16.50
CA ILE A 607 22.42 3.14 -17.57
C ILE A 607 21.85 4.47 -18.09
N THR A 608 21.40 4.49 -19.34
CA THR A 608 20.74 5.67 -19.93
C THR A 608 19.29 5.85 -19.42
N LEU A 609 18.68 6.99 -19.72
CA LEU A 609 17.27 7.24 -19.41
C LEU A 609 16.35 6.26 -20.16
N GLU A 610 16.66 5.95 -21.41
CA GLU A 610 15.92 4.99 -22.24
C GLU A 610 15.97 3.57 -21.68
N GLU A 611 17.11 3.17 -21.11
CA GLU A 611 17.27 1.89 -20.41
C GLU A 611 16.48 1.88 -19.10
N PHE A 612 16.51 2.97 -18.32
CA PHE A 612 15.70 3.12 -17.10
C PHE A 612 14.19 3.04 -17.38
N GLU A 613 13.71 3.65 -18.46
CA GLU A 613 12.32 3.55 -18.94
C GLU A 613 11.98 2.14 -19.44
N ALA A 614 12.97 1.41 -19.96
CA ALA A 614 12.82 0.03 -20.40
C ALA A 614 12.84 -0.97 -19.23
N LEU A 615 13.44 -0.64 -18.07
CA LEU A 615 13.36 -1.45 -16.84
C LEU A 615 11.92 -1.51 -16.31
N PRO A 616 11.45 -2.68 -15.81
CA PRO A 616 10.10 -2.85 -15.28
C PRO A 616 9.76 -1.86 -14.16
N PHE A 617 8.47 -1.70 -13.90
CA PHE A 617 8.01 -1.00 -12.71
C PHE A 617 8.07 -1.98 -11.54
N VAL A 618 8.94 -1.70 -10.58
CA VAL A 618 9.19 -2.52 -9.38
C VAL A 618 8.91 -1.67 -8.13
N ARG A 619 8.76 -2.31 -6.97
CA ARG A 619 8.57 -1.67 -5.65
C ARG A 619 9.36 -2.40 -4.57
N SER A 620 9.67 -1.70 -3.47
CA SER A 620 10.34 -2.23 -2.26
C SER A 620 9.98 -3.68 -1.89
N ILE A 621 8.70 -4.04 -1.92
CA ILE A 621 8.16 -5.40 -1.67
C ILE A 621 8.83 -6.51 -2.50
N PHE A 622 9.27 -6.21 -3.71
CA PHE A 622 9.96 -7.16 -4.58
C PHE A 622 11.30 -7.57 -3.97
N PHE A 623 12.05 -6.59 -3.46
CA PHE A 623 13.35 -6.76 -2.83
C PHE A 623 13.24 -7.24 -1.37
N GLN A 624 12.25 -6.74 -0.60
CA GLN A 624 11.92 -7.22 0.75
C GLN A 624 11.65 -8.75 0.79
N TYR A 625 11.07 -9.30 -0.27
CA TYR A 625 10.86 -10.74 -0.43
C TYR A 625 11.92 -11.43 -1.31
N LYS A 626 13.04 -10.74 -1.56
CA LYS A 626 14.21 -11.12 -2.37
C LYS A 626 13.86 -11.81 -3.71
N MET A 627 12.76 -11.37 -4.33
CA MET A 627 12.25 -11.92 -5.59
C MET A 627 13.13 -11.48 -6.77
N ARG A 628 13.18 -12.31 -7.82
CA ARG A 628 14.00 -12.04 -9.01
C ARG A 628 13.25 -12.40 -10.30
N PHE A 629 13.39 -11.58 -11.35
CA PHE A 629 12.80 -11.87 -12.65
C PHE A 629 13.57 -12.96 -13.37
N GLU A 630 12.85 -13.93 -13.93
CA GLU A 630 13.39 -15.01 -14.73
C GLU A 630 12.83 -14.90 -16.15
N GLY A 631 13.72 -14.85 -17.15
CA GLY A 631 13.35 -14.49 -18.52
C GLY A 631 13.17 -12.98 -18.71
N HIS A 632 11.93 -12.48 -18.72
CA HIS A 632 11.61 -11.15 -19.23
C HIS A 632 11.97 -10.01 -18.26
N LYS A 633 12.92 -9.16 -18.64
CA LYS A 633 13.44 -8.03 -17.84
C LYS A 633 13.06 -6.63 -18.34
N LEU A 634 12.08 -6.51 -19.24
CA LEU A 634 11.62 -5.21 -19.76
C LEU A 634 10.21 -4.84 -19.27
N ALA A 635 9.93 -3.54 -19.20
CA ALA A 635 8.66 -2.92 -18.81
C ALA A 635 7.51 -3.22 -19.78
N VAL A 636 7.82 -3.41 -21.06
CA VAL A 636 6.87 -3.64 -22.15
C VAL A 636 7.07 -5.03 -22.71
N ILE A 637 6.03 -5.86 -22.65
CA ILE A 637 6.00 -7.22 -23.16
C ILE A 637 5.16 -7.23 -24.44
N ARG A 638 5.72 -7.77 -25.53
CA ARG A 638 4.96 -8.05 -26.76
C ARG A 638 4.41 -9.48 -26.69
N THR A 639 3.16 -9.68 -27.10
CA THR A 639 2.57 -11.03 -27.19
C THR A 639 3.01 -11.75 -28.46
N ASP A 640 2.84 -13.07 -28.48
CA ASP A 640 2.77 -13.83 -29.72
C ASP A 640 1.49 -13.53 -30.53
N ASP A 641 1.34 -14.20 -31.67
CA ASP A 641 0.20 -14.10 -32.58
C ASP A 641 -1.11 -14.71 -32.03
N LYS A 642 -1.08 -15.33 -30.84
CA LYS A 642 -2.24 -15.88 -30.11
C LYS A 642 -2.57 -15.03 -28.87
N GLY A 643 -1.91 -13.89 -28.70
CA GLY A 643 -2.08 -12.99 -27.56
C GLY A 643 -1.38 -13.47 -26.28
N GLY A 644 -0.53 -14.50 -26.37
CA GLY A 644 0.23 -15.10 -25.29
C GLY A 644 1.45 -14.28 -24.89
N ALA A 645 1.65 -14.08 -23.58
CA ALA A 645 2.85 -13.51 -22.97
C ALA A 645 3.10 -14.14 -21.60
N LYS A 646 4.38 -14.34 -21.23
CA LYS A 646 4.78 -14.98 -19.96
C LYS A 646 5.61 -14.03 -19.10
N ILE A 647 5.21 -13.88 -17.84
CA ILE A 647 6.00 -13.25 -16.77
C ILE A 647 6.36 -14.34 -15.77
N THR A 648 7.64 -14.42 -15.38
CA THR A 648 8.12 -15.41 -14.43
C THR A 648 9.00 -14.74 -13.37
N ILE A 649 8.73 -15.08 -12.12
CA ILE A 649 9.40 -14.52 -10.94
C ILE A 649 9.82 -15.70 -10.07
N ARG A 650 11.11 -15.79 -9.75
CA ARG A 650 11.65 -16.72 -8.77
C ARG A 650 11.59 -16.08 -7.38
N VAL A 651 11.19 -16.86 -6.39
CA VAL A 651 11.21 -16.49 -4.97
C VAL A 651 12.33 -17.25 -4.25
N PRO A 652 12.79 -16.79 -3.07
CA PRO A 652 13.63 -17.61 -2.19
C PRO A 652 12.92 -18.90 -1.76
N GLU A 653 13.67 -19.98 -1.58
CA GLU A 653 13.13 -21.29 -1.14
C GLU A 653 12.47 -21.19 0.24
N GLU A 654 13.08 -20.41 1.14
CA GLU A 654 12.55 -19.99 2.44
C GLU A 654 11.22 -19.20 2.40
N HIS A 655 10.73 -18.85 1.20
CA HIS A 655 9.49 -18.08 0.98
C HIS A 655 8.50 -18.79 0.03
N GLU A 656 8.90 -19.90 -0.60
CA GLU A 656 8.10 -20.69 -1.54
C GLU A 656 6.70 -21.06 -0.99
N ASN A 657 6.67 -21.45 0.28
CA ASN A 657 5.47 -21.91 0.96
C ASN A 657 4.78 -20.80 1.77
N ASP A 658 5.26 -19.56 1.72
CA ASP A 658 4.71 -18.45 2.50
C ASP A 658 4.20 -17.30 1.63
N LEU A 659 4.78 -17.07 0.45
CA LEU A 659 4.31 -16.01 -0.45
C LEU A 659 3.04 -16.45 -1.20
N VAL A 660 2.06 -15.54 -1.24
CA VAL A 660 0.87 -15.65 -2.08
C VAL A 660 0.84 -14.47 -3.03
N PHE A 661 0.60 -14.79 -4.30
CA PHE A 661 0.48 -13.82 -5.38
C PHE A 661 -0.97 -13.53 -5.74
N PHE A 662 -1.22 -12.27 -6.07
CA PHE A 662 -2.47 -11.79 -6.66
C PHE A 662 -2.12 -10.93 -7.87
N TYR A 663 -3.06 -10.80 -8.81
CA TYR A 663 -2.80 -10.08 -10.05
C TYR A 663 -4.05 -9.38 -10.57
N GLN A 664 -3.85 -8.31 -11.33
CA GLN A 664 -4.90 -7.58 -12.05
C GLN A 664 -4.46 -7.33 -13.49
N LEU A 665 -5.29 -7.73 -14.45
CA LEU A 665 -5.16 -7.38 -15.87
C LEU A 665 -6.23 -6.35 -16.22
N ARG A 666 -5.82 -5.22 -16.82
CA ARG A 666 -6.74 -4.16 -17.27
C ARG A 666 -6.29 -3.58 -18.62
N PHE A 667 -7.20 -2.95 -19.35
CA PHE A 667 -6.83 -2.20 -20.55
C PHE A 667 -5.94 -1.00 -20.20
N ALA A 668 -4.96 -0.71 -21.07
CA ALA A 668 -4.13 0.49 -20.99
C ALA A 668 -4.78 1.72 -21.65
N ASP A 669 -5.73 1.48 -22.56
CA ASP A 669 -6.63 2.47 -23.10
C ASP A 669 -7.39 3.18 -21.97
N LYS A 670 -7.35 4.52 -21.97
CA LYS A 670 -7.94 5.37 -20.92
C LYS A 670 -9.46 5.21 -20.85
N GLU A 671 -10.14 5.08 -21.99
CA GLU A 671 -11.61 4.94 -22.03
C GLU A 671 -12.04 3.59 -21.45
N LYS A 672 -11.34 2.52 -21.84
CA LYS A 672 -11.58 1.13 -21.44
C LYS A 672 -10.93 0.77 -20.10
N SER A 673 -10.24 1.70 -19.44
CA SER A 673 -9.53 1.45 -18.17
C SER A 673 -10.45 1.03 -17.02
N LYS A 674 -11.75 1.38 -17.12
CA LYS A 674 -12.81 0.95 -16.19
C LYS A 674 -13.37 -0.44 -16.50
N ASP A 675 -13.11 -1.00 -17.69
CA ASP A 675 -13.65 -2.28 -18.13
C ASP A 675 -12.85 -3.45 -17.53
N THR A 676 -13.33 -3.96 -16.40
CA THR A 676 -12.77 -5.14 -15.72
C THR A 676 -13.13 -6.48 -16.40
N SER A 677 -13.84 -6.45 -17.53
CA SER A 677 -14.28 -7.66 -18.24
C SER A 677 -14.30 -7.48 -19.76
N TYR A 678 -14.08 -8.58 -20.49
CA TYR A 678 -14.27 -8.65 -21.94
C TYR A 678 -15.45 -9.57 -22.26
N ARG A 679 -16.45 -9.07 -22.98
CA ARG A 679 -17.69 -9.79 -23.34
C ARG A 679 -18.36 -10.46 -22.13
N GLY A 680 -18.37 -9.79 -20.97
CA GLY A 680 -18.94 -10.29 -19.72
C GLY A 680 -18.10 -11.34 -18.98
N SER A 681 -16.90 -11.69 -19.48
CA SER A 681 -15.93 -12.53 -18.78
C SER A 681 -14.82 -11.67 -18.17
N PRO A 682 -14.58 -11.71 -16.85
CA PRO A 682 -13.56 -10.88 -16.20
C PRO A 682 -12.14 -11.09 -16.76
N LEU A 683 -11.35 -10.01 -16.83
CA LEU A 683 -10.02 -10.03 -17.46
C LEU A 683 -9.02 -10.95 -16.73
N GLU A 684 -9.20 -11.20 -15.45
CA GLU A 684 -8.32 -12.08 -14.65
C GLU A 684 -8.43 -13.56 -15.09
N ARG A 685 -9.50 -13.93 -15.81
CA ARG A 685 -9.67 -15.25 -16.44
C ARG A 685 -8.88 -15.42 -17.76
N PHE A 686 -8.19 -14.38 -18.21
CA PHE A 686 -7.25 -14.43 -19.33
C PHE A 686 -5.78 -14.51 -18.86
N VAL A 687 -5.56 -14.88 -17.60
CA VAL A 687 -4.24 -15.14 -17.02
C VAL A 687 -4.23 -16.49 -16.33
N PHE A 688 -3.30 -17.35 -16.71
CA PHE A 688 -3.00 -18.60 -16.01
C PHE A 688 -1.83 -18.36 -15.05
N GLN A 689 -2.12 -18.30 -13.74
CA GLN A 689 -1.10 -18.23 -12.69
C GLN A 689 -0.82 -19.65 -12.16
N THR A 690 0.45 -20.06 -12.17
CA THR A 690 0.92 -21.33 -11.57
C THR A 690 2.15 -21.09 -10.71
N MET A 691 2.42 -22.01 -9.78
CA MET A 691 3.58 -22.02 -8.89
C MET A 691 4.22 -23.41 -8.96
N VAL A 692 5.43 -23.49 -9.52
CA VAL A 692 6.19 -24.74 -9.65
C VAL A 692 7.54 -24.53 -8.99
N ASP A 693 7.85 -25.37 -8.01
CA ASP A 693 8.97 -25.15 -7.08
C ASP A 693 8.93 -23.70 -6.53
N ASN A 694 10.08 -23.05 -6.40
CA ASN A 694 10.21 -21.65 -6.01
C ASN A 694 9.97 -20.63 -7.15
N THR A 695 9.22 -20.99 -8.19
CA THR A 695 8.99 -20.12 -9.36
C THR A 695 7.51 -19.92 -9.66
N VAL A 696 7.04 -18.67 -9.56
CA VAL A 696 5.69 -18.27 -10.00
C VAL A 696 5.71 -17.88 -11.49
N THR A 697 4.72 -18.33 -12.23
CA THR A 697 4.52 -17.97 -13.64
C THR A 697 3.11 -17.42 -13.86
N PHE A 698 3.03 -16.29 -14.55
CA PHE A 698 1.79 -15.68 -15.03
C PHE A 698 1.80 -15.73 -16.57
N SER A 699 0.95 -16.57 -17.16
CA SER A 699 0.78 -16.68 -18.62
C SER A 699 -0.49 -15.95 -19.05
N VAL A 700 -0.31 -14.72 -19.54
CA VAL A 700 -1.35 -13.80 -20.01
C VAL A 700 -1.72 -14.16 -21.45
N HIS A 701 -3.01 -14.28 -21.76
CA HIS A 701 -3.53 -14.61 -23.11
C HIS A 701 -4.62 -13.62 -23.50
N VAL A 702 -4.23 -12.47 -24.05
CA VAL A 702 -5.14 -11.31 -24.12
C VAL A 702 -6.33 -11.53 -25.09
N PRO A 703 -7.55 -11.08 -24.73
CA PRO A 703 -8.77 -11.41 -25.49
C PRO A 703 -8.93 -10.71 -26.85
N THR A 704 -8.13 -9.68 -27.14
CA THR A 704 -8.21 -8.85 -28.35
C THR A 704 -6.87 -8.12 -28.56
N PRO A 705 -6.51 -7.74 -29.80
CA PRO A 705 -5.44 -6.78 -30.03
C PRO A 705 -5.69 -5.48 -29.25
N GLY A 706 -4.61 -4.87 -28.77
CA GLY A 706 -4.64 -3.72 -27.88
C GLY A 706 -3.46 -3.66 -26.92
N GLN A 707 -3.51 -2.69 -26.01
CA GLN A 707 -2.52 -2.50 -24.95
C GLN A 707 -3.19 -2.71 -23.59
N TYR A 708 -2.46 -3.35 -22.67
CA TYR A 708 -2.91 -3.76 -21.35
C TYR A 708 -1.87 -3.42 -20.29
N PHE A 709 -2.29 -3.31 -19.04
CA PHE A 709 -1.40 -3.35 -17.88
C PHE A 709 -1.68 -4.60 -17.05
N MET A 710 -0.60 -5.26 -16.66
CA MET A 710 -0.58 -6.42 -15.77
C MET A 710 0.12 -5.99 -14.47
N GLU A 711 -0.63 -5.99 -13.37
CA GLU A 711 -0.16 -5.60 -12.04
C GLU A 711 -0.09 -6.85 -11.16
N ILE A 712 1.08 -7.09 -10.55
CA ILE A 712 1.37 -8.26 -9.72
C ILE A 712 1.64 -7.81 -8.29
N PHE A 713 0.91 -8.40 -7.35
CA PHE A 713 0.95 -8.11 -5.93
C PHE A 713 1.44 -9.36 -5.19
N ALA A 714 2.28 -9.16 -4.17
CA ALA A 714 2.83 -10.24 -3.35
C ALA A 714 2.62 -9.94 -1.86
N ASN A 715 2.37 -10.96 -1.06
CA ASN A 715 2.23 -10.86 0.38
C ASN A 715 2.59 -12.17 1.07
N LYS A 716 3.28 -12.11 2.22
CA LYS A 716 3.59 -13.28 3.05
C LYS A 716 2.37 -13.74 3.89
N ILE A 717 2.21 -15.05 4.04
CA ILE A 717 1.35 -15.68 5.05
C ILE A 717 2.14 -15.68 6.36
N ASP A 718 1.71 -14.87 7.33
CA ASP A 718 2.20 -14.94 8.70
C ASP A 718 1.71 -16.25 9.38
N ASP A 719 2.47 -16.80 10.33
CA ASP A 719 2.13 -18.07 10.99
C ASP A 719 0.81 -18.04 11.80
N SER A 720 0.37 -16.86 12.22
CA SER A 720 -0.97 -16.63 12.80
C SER A 720 -2.12 -16.95 11.83
N GLY A 721 -1.84 -17.12 10.53
CA GLY A 721 -2.77 -17.64 9.53
C GLY A 721 -2.73 -19.16 9.34
N ARG A 722 -1.86 -19.90 10.03
CA ARG A 722 -1.71 -21.36 9.89
C ARG A 722 -2.35 -22.17 11.03
N VAL A 723 -2.27 -21.73 12.28
CA VAL A 723 -2.91 -22.40 13.42
C VAL A 723 -3.43 -21.39 14.45
N GLU A 724 -4.68 -20.95 14.29
CA GLU A 724 -5.50 -20.56 15.45
C GLU A 724 -7.01 -20.61 15.14
N GLU A 725 -7.72 -21.57 15.74
CA GLU A 725 -9.17 -21.58 15.74
C GLU A 725 -9.70 -20.58 16.78
N ASN A 726 -9.90 -19.29 16.43
CA ASN A 726 -10.94 -18.44 17.05
C ASN A 726 -11.12 -17.06 16.38
N ASN A 727 -12.31 -16.48 16.54
CA ASN A 727 -12.68 -15.16 16.01
C ASN A 727 -11.81 -14.02 16.59
N ALA A 728 -11.01 -13.36 15.76
CA ALA A 728 -10.54 -11.99 15.98
C ALA A 728 -10.40 -11.25 14.63
N ASN A 729 -10.39 -9.92 14.67
CA ASN A 729 -10.49 -9.07 13.48
C ASN A 729 -9.21 -9.09 12.61
N VAL A 730 -9.14 -10.02 11.65
CA VAL A 730 -8.16 -9.96 10.55
C VAL A 730 -8.56 -8.81 9.61
N ALA A 731 -7.79 -7.72 9.66
CA ALA A 731 -7.90 -6.59 8.73
C ALA A 731 -7.78 -7.06 7.26
N PRO A 732 -8.46 -6.40 6.30
CA PRO A 732 -8.44 -6.85 4.91
C PRO A 732 -7.01 -6.91 4.36
N PHE A 733 -6.67 -8.03 3.70
CA PHE A 733 -5.34 -8.31 3.15
C PHE A 733 -4.82 -7.15 2.30
N LYS A 734 -3.90 -6.36 2.86
CA LYS A 734 -3.37 -5.15 2.21
C LYS A 734 -2.24 -5.49 1.23
N LEU A 735 -2.63 -6.12 0.13
CA LEU A 735 -1.76 -6.50 -0.98
C LEU A 735 -1.01 -5.27 -1.51
N LYS A 736 0.31 -5.21 -1.30
CA LYS A 736 1.18 -4.20 -1.90
C LYS A 736 1.56 -4.66 -3.32
N CYS A 737 1.58 -3.74 -4.29
CA CYS A 737 2.03 -4.04 -5.65
C CYS A 737 3.54 -4.28 -5.63
N ALA A 738 4.00 -5.41 -6.18
CA ALA A 738 5.40 -5.80 -6.22
C ALA A 738 6.05 -5.41 -7.55
N CYS A 739 5.36 -5.67 -8.67
CA CYS A 739 5.81 -5.27 -10.00
C CYS A 739 4.65 -5.11 -10.99
N LYS A 740 4.91 -4.40 -12.10
CA LYS A 740 3.90 -4.03 -13.09
C LYS A 740 4.50 -3.93 -14.49
N PHE A 741 3.74 -4.44 -15.47
CA PHE A 741 4.14 -4.56 -16.87
C PHE A 741 3.07 -4.00 -17.80
N LYS A 742 3.48 -3.55 -18.98
CA LYS A 742 2.60 -3.22 -20.10
C LYS A 742 2.64 -4.35 -21.12
N VAL A 743 1.51 -4.97 -21.42
CA VAL A 743 1.40 -6.05 -22.41
C VAL A 743 0.78 -5.49 -23.70
N ILE A 744 1.42 -5.74 -24.84
CA ILE A 744 1.00 -5.23 -26.15
C ILE A 744 0.75 -6.40 -27.12
N CYS A 745 -0.46 -6.46 -27.66
CA CYS A 745 -0.85 -7.40 -28.71
C CYS A 745 -1.23 -6.60 -29.96
N GLU A 746 -0.44 -6.75 -31.03
CA GLU A 746 -0.64 -6.03 -32.29
C GLU A 746 -1.60 -6.80 -33.23
N THR A 747 -1.54 -8.13 -33.22
CA THR A 747 -2.39 -9.02 -34.01
C THR A 747 -2.81 -10.23 -33.20
N LEU A 748 -4.01 -10.76 -33.45
CA LEU A 748 -4.55 -11.95 -32.78
C LEU A 748 -5.14 -12.93 -33.79
N SER A 749 -4.57 -14.13 -33.85
CA SER A 749 -5.07 -15.26 -34.63
C SER A 749 -6.17 -16.00 -33.87
N GLY A 750 -7.25 -16.35 -34.58
CA GLY A 750 -8.39 -17.05 -33.99
C GLY A 750 -9.19 -16.20 -32.99
N LYS A 751 -9.71 -16.84 -31.94
CA LYS A 751 -10.50 -16.22 -30.87
C LYS A 751 -10.00 -16.73 -29.53
N MET A 752 -9.52 -15.84 -28.66
CA MET A 752 -9.16 -16.23 -27.30
C MET A 752 -10.40 -16.39 -26.43
N HIS A 753 -10.39 -17.45 -25.62
CA HIS A 753 -11.46 -17.83 -24.70
C HIS A 753 -10.95 -17.71 -23.25
N PRO A 754 -11.78 -17.23 -22.32
CA PRO A 754 -11.39 -17.14 -20.91
C PRO A 754 -11.25 -18.54 -20.30
N LEU A 755 -10.28 -18.74 -19.41
CA LEU A 755 -10.13 -19.96 -18.62
C LEU A 755 -11.44 -20.30 -17.88
N PRO A 756 -11.75 -21.58 -17.62
CA PRO A 756 -12.96 -22.02 -16.91
C PRO A 756 -13.21 -21.25 -15.61
N ASN A 757 -14.49 -21.06 -15.25
CA ASN A 757 -14.91 -20.23 -14.11
C ASN A 757 -14.76 -20.95 -12.75
N CYS A 758 -13.52 -21.31 -12.45
CA CYS A 758 -13.02 -21.90 -11.21
C CYS A 758 -12.78 -20.84 -10.11
N ALA A 759 -12.38 -21.26 -8.92
CA ALA A 759 -12.01 -20.36 -7.83
C ALA A 759 -10.70 -19.58 -8.10
N ALA A 760 -10.61 -18.37 -7.55
CA ALA A 760 -9.48 -17.45 -7.72
C ALA A 760 -8.16 -17.94 -7.07
N GLY A 761 -7.04 -17.36 -7.51
CA GLY A 761 -5.67 -17.71 -7.12
C GLY A 761 -5.01 -18.70 -8.09
N GLU A 762 -3.91 -19.33 -7.66
CA GLU A 762 -3.09 -20.23 -8.48
C GLU A 762 -3.82 -21.51 -8.96
N TRP A 763 -3.34 -22.03 -10.08
CA TRP A 763 -3.62 -23.37 -10.62
C TRP A 763 -2.53 -24.35 -10.16
N GLY A 764 -2.85 -25.65 -10.16
CA GLY A 764 -1.96 -26.73 -9.73
C GLY A 764 -2.04 -27.08 -8.25
N PRO A 765 -1.24 -28.07 -7.81
CA PRO A 765 -1.29 -28.65 -6.47
C PRO A 765 -0.68 -27.78 -5.36
N LYS A 766 0.16 -26.79 -5.69
CA LYS A 766 1.01 -26.10 -4.70
C LYS A 766 0.21 -25.46 -3.56
N LYS A 767 -0.98 -24.92 -3.83
CA LYS A 767 -1.92 -24.41 -2.80
C LYS A 767 -2.39 -25.50 -1.82
N ALA A 768 -2.67 -26.71 -2.31
CA ALA A 768 -3.10 -27.83 -1.47
C ALA A 768 -1.95 -28.36 -0.60
N GLN A 769 -0.72 -28.36 -1.13
CA GLN A 769 0.50 -28.62 -0.37
C GLN A 769 0.69 -27.55 0.73
N ARG A 770 0.68 -26.26 0.34
CA ARG A 770 0.98 -25.09 1.20
C ARG A 770 0.06 -24.94 2.42
N HIS A 771 -1.22 -25.29 2.28
CA HIS A 771 -2.26 -25.04 3.29
C HIS A 771 -2.88 -26.31 3.91
N PHE A 772 -2.76 -27.48 3.28
CA PHE A 772 -3.37 -28.73 3.76
C PHE A 772 -2.37 -29.91 3.81
N GLY A 773 -1.12 -29.70 3.39
CA GLY A 773 -0.11 -30.75 3.26
C GLY A 773 -0.48 -31.84 2.24
N ILE A 774 -1.45 -31.60 1.37
CA ILE A 774 -1.94 -32.59 0.39
C ILE A 774 -1.00 -32.59 -0.82
N ILE A 775 -0.38 -33.73 -1.10
CA ILE A 775 0.66 -33.88 -2.12
C ILE A 775 0.16 -34.84 -3.20
N PRO A 776 0.28 -34.54 -4.51
CA PRO A 776 -0.03 -35.49 -5.57
C PRO A 776 0.74 -36.80 -5.41
N ALA A 777 0.06 -37.92 -5.60
CA ALA A 777 0.63 -39.26 -5.57
C ALA A 777 1.09 -39.64 -7.00
N ILE A 778 1.98 -38.83 -7.55
CA ILE A 778 2.49 -38.98 -8.93
C ILE A 778 3.11 -40.38 -9.09
N SER A 779 2.76 -41.06 -10.19
CA SER A 779 3.34 -42.37 -10.52
C SER A 779 4.74 -42.20 -11.11
N GLU A 780 5.69 -43.03 -10.65
CA GLU A 780 7.05 -43.13 -11.21
C GLU A 780 7.05 -43.63 -12.68
N SER A 781 5.89 -44.08 -13.18
CA SER A 781 5.68 -44.53 -14.56
C SER A 781 5.25 -43.44 -15.55
N ALA A 782 5.06 -42.19 -15.11
CA ALA A 782 4.64 -41.08 -16.00
C ALA A 782 5.82 -40.56 -16.85
N SER A 783 5.56 -40.09 -18.07
CA SER A 783 6.60 -39.43 -18.87
C SER A 783 6.99 -38.08 -18.26
N SER A 784 8.21 -37.62 -18.53
CA SER A 784 8.71 -36.33 -18.00
C SER A 784 7.83 -35.13 -18.38
N SER A 785 7.21 -35.16 -19.56
CA SER A 785 6.25 -34.15 -20.01
C SER A 785 4.92 -34.18 -19.24
N GLU A 786 4.38 -35.37 -18.95
CA GLU A 786 3.15 -35.52 -18.15
C GLU A 786 3.40 -35.11 -16.69
N PHE A 787 4.57 -35.48 -16.16
CA PHE A 787 5.04 -35.10 -14.83
C PHE A 787 5.11 -33.58 -14.64
N GLU A 788 5.71 -32.83 -15.57
CA GLU A 788 5.70 -31.36 -15.53
C GLU A 788 4.28 -30.78 -15.62
N MET A 789 3.43 -31.35 -16.49
CA MET A 789 2.06 -30.88 -16.71
C MET A 789 1.16 -31.02 -15.47
N GLU A 790 1.29 -32.13 -14.71
CA GLU A 790 0.59 -32.29 -13.43
C GLU A 790 1.06 -31.26 -12.40
N ARG A 791 2.38 -31.03 -12.30
CA ARG A 791 2.96 -30.02 -11.39
C ARG A 791 2.53 -28.58 -11.74
N VAL A 792 2.46 -28.25 -13.03
CA VAL A 792 1.98 -26.97 -13.56
C VAL A 792 0.47 -26.76 -13.31
N GLY A 793 -0.30 -27.84 -13.15
CA GLY A 793 -1.75 -27.78 -13.01
C GLY A 793 -2.52 -27.68 -14.33
N MET A 794 -1.89 -28.07 -15.44
CA MET A 794 -2.49 -28.08 -16.78
C MET A 794 -2.33 -29.46 -17.40
N LEU A 795 -3.44 -30.18 -17.53
CA LEU A 795 -3.52 -31.55 -18.01
C LEU A 795 -4.08 -31.58 -19.43
N THR A 796 -3.60 -32.50 -20.27
CA THR A 796 -4.20 -32.80 -21.58
C THR A 796 -4.53 -34.29 -21.61
N VAL A 797 -5.76 -34.62 -21.98
CA VAL A 797 -6.31 -35.98 -21.87
C VAL A 797 -7.27 -36.27 -23.03
N GLU A 798 -7.59 -37.55 -23.22
CA GLU A 798 -8.75 -37.96 -24.01
C GLU A 798 -9.97 -38.17 -23.09
N ASP A 799 -10.38 -39.42 -22.87
CA ASP A 799 -11.72 -39.79 -22.38
C ASP A 799 -11.92 -39.62 -20.86
N ASN A 800 -10.91 -40.00 -20.06
CA ASN A 800 -10.98 -39.97 -18.59
C ASN A 800 -9.70 -39.40 -17.97
N LEU A 801 -9.82 -38.92 -16.73
CA LEU A 801 -8.72 -38.47 -15.89
C LEU A 801 -8.82 -39.13 -14.51
N GLU A 802 -7.71 -39.66 -14.02
CA GLU A 802 -7.54 -40.05 -12.61
C GLU A 802 -6.43 -39.21 -11.99
N LEU A 803 -6.71 -38.53 -10.88
CA LEU A 803 -5.71 -37.84 -10.05
C LEU A 803 -5.69 -38.47 -8.66
N LYS A 804 -4.49 -38.80 -8.17
CA LYS A 804 -4.31 -39.38 -6.83
C LYS A 804 -3.54 -38.40 -5.93
N PHE A 805 -3.91 -38.33 -4.66
CA PHE A 805 -3.27 -37.44 -3.68
C PHE A 805 -3.03 -38.16 -2.37
N ARG A 806 -1.84 -37.99 -1.79
CA ARG A 806 -1.53 -38.38 -0.40
C ARG A 806 -2.01 -37.27 0.53
N THR A 807 -2.77 -37.64 1.56
CA THR A 807 -3.38 -36.70 2.52
C THR A 807 -2.82 -36.95 3.93
N PRO A 808 -2.21 -35.96 4.60
CA PRO A 808 -1.57 -36.16 5.91
C PRO A 808 -2.58 -36.34 7.05
N HIS A 809 -3.79 -35.84 6.88
CA HIS A 809 -4.88 -35.91 7.84
C HIS A 809 -6.16 -36.42 7.15
N PRO A 810 -7.11 -37.00 7.92
CA PRO A 810 -8.40 -37.40 7.38
C PRO A 810 -9.22 -36.16 7.00
N TYR A 811 -9.30 -35.84 5.70
CA TYR A 811 -10.16 -34.79 5.15
C TYR A 811 -11.41 -35.36 4.48
N GLN A 812 -12.49 -34.57 4.45
CA GLN A 812 -13.64 -34.73 3.58
C GLN A 812 -13.46 -33.81 2.38
N PHE A 813 -13.68 -34.35 1.18
CA PHE A 813 -13.47 -33.65 -0.09
C PHE A 813 -14.77 -33.40 -0.83
N VAL A 814 -14.80 -32.32 -1.60
CA VAL A 814 -15.79 -32.05 -2.65
C VAL A 814 -15.05 -31.49 -3.84
N ALA A 815 -15.28 -32.04 -5.03
CA ALA A 815 -14.73 -31.52 -6.29
C ALA A 815 -15.86 -31.00 -7.18
N LYS A 816 -15.56 -30.04 -8.06
CA LYS A 816 -16.52 -29.46 -9.00
C LYS A 816 -15.87 -29.22 -10.36
N LEU A 817 -16.48 -29.79 -11.39
CA LEU A 817 -16.04 -29.65 -12.77
C LEU A 817 -16.76 -28.46 -13.42
N ARG A 818 -16.00 -27.63 -14.13
CA ARG A 818 -16.44 -26.39 -14.77
C ARG A 818 -16.15 -26.46 -16.26
N MET A 819 -17.13 -26.14 -17.09
CA MET A 819 -16.93 -25.89 -18.51
C MET A 819 -17.55 -24.53 -18.86
N ASN A 820 -16.93 -23.78 -19.77
CA ASN A 820 -17.50 -22.52 -20.23
C ASN A 820 -18.86 -22.76 -20.90
N HIS A 821 -19.84 -21.92 -20.55
CA HIS A 821 -21.21 -21.97 -21.07
C HIS A 821 -22.00 -23.24 -20.68
N VAL A 822 -21.65 -23.91 -19.57
CA VAL A 822 -22.36 -25.08 -19.03
C VAL A 822 -22.63 -24.87 -17.54
N ASP A 823 -23.79 -25.30 -17.02
CA ASP A 823 -24.04 -25.25 -15.57
C ASP A 823 -23.24 -26.34 -14.85
N SER A 824 -22.57 -25.99 -13.76
CA SER A 824 -21.73 -26.93 -13.01
C SER A 824 -22.53 -28.14 -12.49
N LYS A 825 -23.81 -27.99 -12.16
CA LYS A 825 -24.68 -29.11 -11.73
C LYS A 825 -24.86 -30.19 -12.80
N THR A 826 -24.73 -29.84 -14.09
CA THR A 826 -24.79 -30.82 -15.19
C THR A 826 -23.47 -31.58 -15.36
N LEU A 827 -22.40 -31.13 -14.70
CA LEU A 827 -21.07 -31.75 -14.70
C LEU A 827 -20.78 -32.53 -13.40
N ASP A 828 -21.50 -32.25 -12.30
CA ASP A 828 -21.36 -32.98 -11.03
C ASP A 828 -21.46 -34.52 -11.17
N PRO A 829 -22.32 -35.13 -12.02
CA PRO A 829 -22.38 -36.59 -12.20
C PRO A 829 -21.15 -37.23 -12.86
N PHE A 830 -20.26 -36.43 -13.46
CA PHE A 830 -19.07 -36.89 -14.19
C PHE A 830 -17.82 -36.99 -13.30
N ILE A 831 -17.98 -36.82 -11.99
CA ILE A 831 -16.92 -36.77 -10.98
C ILE A 831 -17.17 -37.88 -9.96
N ASN A 832 -16.16 -38.70 -9.68
CA ASN A 832 -16.17 -39.66 -8.58
C ASN A 832 -14.99 -39.39 -7.63
N LEU A 833 -15.21 -39.57 -6.34
CA LEU A 833 -14.27 -39.28 -5.26
C LEU A 833 -14.20 -40.47 -4.30
N THR A 834 -13.10 -41.20 -4.30
CA THR A 834 -12.84 -42.23 -3.28
C THR A 834 -11.73 -41.76 -2.33
N SER A 835 -11.86 -42.10 -1.05
CA SER A 835 -10.93 -41.69 0.01
C SER A 835 -10.63 -42.91 0.88
N GLU A 836 -9.52 -43.57 0.60
CA GLU A 836 -9.12 -44.83 1.20
C GLU A 836 -7.84 -44.62 2.02
N GLY A 837 -7.95 -44.78 3.34
CA GLY A 837 -6.87 -44.47 4.28
C GLY A 837 -6.37 -43.03 4.13
N ALA A 838 -5.11 -42.89 3.69
CA ALA A 838 -4.41 -41.62 3.48
C ALA A 838 -4.32 -41.23 1.98
N VAL A 839 -5.14 -41.83 1.10
CA VAL A 839 -5.18 -41.52 -0.33
C VAL A 839 -6.57 -41.00 -0.72
N LEU A 840 -6.59 -39.89 -1.46
CA LEU A 840 -7.74 -39.40 -2.23
C LEU A 840 -7.52 -39.75 -3.70
N THR A 841 -8.49 -40.39 -4.33
CA THR A 841 -8.56 -40.56 -5.78
C THR A 841 -9.72 -39.73 -6.33
N VAL A 842 -9.42 -38.90 -7.33
CA VAL A 842 -10.38 -38.08 -8.07
C VAL A 842 -10.46 -38.62 -9.49
N TYR A 843 -11.58 -39.23 -9.83
CA TYR A 843 -11.84 -39.77 -11.16
C TYR A 843 -12.84 -38.86 -11.90
N VAL A 844 -12.55 -38.53 -13.16
CA VAL A 844 -13.39 -37.66 -13.99
C VAL A 844 -13.54 -38.26 -15.38
N SER A 845 -14.79 -38.56 -15.79
CA SER A 845 -15.12 -38.96 -17.16
C SER A 845 -15.55 -37.73 -17.94
N LEU A 846 -14.90 -37.43 -19.07
CA LEU A 846 -15.10 -36.14 -19.75
C LEU A 846 -16.20 -36.28 -20.81
N PRO A 847 -17.33 -35.53 -20.71
CA PRO A 847 -18.50 -35.79 -21.55
C PRO A 847 -18.31 -35.39 -23.02
N GLN A 848 -17.43 -34.44 -23.34
CA GLN A 848 -17.17 -33.98 -24.70
C GLN A 848 -15.81 -33.26 -24.77
N PRO A 849 -15.15 -33.19 -25.95
CA PRO A 849 -13.93 -32.40 -26.11
C PRO A 849 -14.11 -30.92 -25.79
N GLY A 850 -13.07 -30.30 -25.24
CA GLY A 850 -13.04 -28.91 -24.82
C GLY A 850 -12.21 -28.67 -23.56
N GLN A 851 -12.23 -27.43 -23.08
CA GLN A 851 -11.48 -27.02 -21.89
C GLN A 851 -12.37 -27.01 -20.64
N TYR A 852 -11.90 -27.73 -19.62
CA TYR A 852 -12.55 -27.89 -18.32
C TYR A 852 -11.64 -27.38 -17.20
N GLY A 853 -12.25 -27.02 -16.08
CA GLY A 853 -11.54 -26.69 -14.85
C GLY A 853 -12.10 -27.50 -13.69
N LEU A 854 -11.22 -28.14 -12.92
CA LEU A 854 -11.59 -28.97 -11.77
C LEU A 854 -11.22 -28.21 -10.49
N ASP A 855 -12.21 -27.66 -9.77
CA ASP A 855 -12.03 -27.15 -8.41
C ASP A 855 -12.00 -28.32 -7.41
N ILE A 856 -11.04 -28.36 -6.47
CA ILE A 856 -11.03 -29.33 -5.36
C ILE A 856 -11.08 -28.58 -4.02
N PHE A 857 -12.06 -28.92 -3.18
CA PHE A 857 -12.28 -28.36 -1.85
C PHE A 857 -12.10 -29.42 -0.76
N ALA A 858 -11.61 -29.00 0.41
CA ALA A 858 -11.37 -29.84 1.58
C ALA A 858 -11.96 -29.23 2.87
N ARG A 859 -12.35 -30.09 3.82
CA ARG A 859 -12.55 -29.76 5.24
C ARG A 859 -12.09 -30.94 6.12
N PRO A 860 -11.59 -30.75 7.36
CA PRO A 860 -11.22 -31.88 8.22
C PRO A 860 -12.42 -32.80 8.52
N LYS A 861 -12.21 -34.13 8.54
CA LYS A 861 -13.23 -35.08 9.03
C LYS A 861 -13.35 -34.89 10.55
N GLY A 862 -14.57 -34.60 11.01
CA GLY A 862 -14.85 -34.27 12.42
C GLY A 862 -15.02 -32.77 12.71
N ALA A 863 -14.75 -31.89 11.74
CA ALA A 863 -15.18 -30.49 11.83
C ALA A 863 -16.72 -30.40 11.84
N SER A 864 -17.27 -29.46 12.61
CA SER A 864 -18.71 -29.18 12.70
C SER A 864 -19.31 -28.82 11.34
N ASP A 865 -20.61 -29.02 11.12
CA ASP A 865 -21.25 -28.64 9.85
C ASP A 865 -21.26 -27.12 9.58
N THR A 866 -20.99 -26.34 10.63
CA THR A 866 -20.70 -24.90 10.60
C THR A 866 -19.41 -24.57 9.83
N HIS A 867 -18.50 -25.54 9.67
CA HIS A 867 -17.18 -25.38 9.08
C HIS A 867 -17.23 -25.51 7.54
N THR A 868 -16.71 -24.48 6.88
CA THR A 868 -16.96 -24.22 5.46
C THR A 868 -15.88 -24.81 4.56
N LEU A 869 -16.29 -25.55 3.52
CA LEU A 869 -15.41 -26.15 2.51
C LEU A 869 -14.42 -25.13 1.93
N SER A 870 -13.13 -25.38 2.13
CA SER A 870 -12.05 -24.49 1.72
C SER A 870 -11.38 -25.00 0.45
N HIS A 871 -11.09 -24.12 -0.50
CA HIS A 871 -10.50 -24.51 -1.79
C HIS A 871 -9.04 -24.93 -1.63
N ALA A 872 -8.74 -26.21 -1.86
CA ALA A 872 -7.41 -26.77 -1.80
C ALA A 872 -6.60 -26.46 -3.08
N CYS A 873 -6.97 -27.02 -4.23
CA CYS A 873 -6.27 -26.83 -5.51
C CYS A 873 -7.26 -26.84 -6.69
N LYS A 874 -6.78 -26.46 -7.88
CA LYS A 874 -7.55 -26.61 -9.13
C LYS A 874 -6.67 -26.97 -10.31
N TYR A 875 -7.24 -27.68 -11.28
CA TYR A 875 -6.57 -28.11 -12.51
C TYR A 875 -7.29 -27.62 -13.75
N LEU A 876 -6.52 -27.18 -14.75
CA LEU A 876 -7.00 -26.93 -16.11
C LEU A 876 -6.88 -28.23 -16.90
N ILE A 877 -7.96 -28.67 -17.55
CA ILE A 877 -8.02 -29.95 -18.26
C ILE A 877 -8.42 -29.67 -19.71
N ASN A 878 -7.53 -29.97 -20.64
CA ASN A 878 -7.78 -29.89 -22.08
C ASN A 878 -8.18 -31.29 -22.58
N CYS A 879 -9.48 -31.52 -22.76
CA CYS A 879 -10.00 -32.75 -23.34
C CYS A 879 -9.95 -32.65 -24.87
N THR A 880 -9.20 -33.56 -25.51
CA THR A 880 -8.94 -33.56 -26.96
C THR A 880 -9.92 -34.45 -27.75
N LYS A 881 -10.26 -35.62 -27.20
CA LYS A 881 -11.13 -36.65 -27.78
C LYS A 881 -11.89 -37.36 -26.66
N VAL A 882 -13.12 -37.80 -26.94
CA VAL A 882 -13.97 -38.61 -26.05
C VAL A 882 -14.56 -39.73 -26.90
N GLU A 883 -14.63 -40.95 -26.38
CA GLU A 883 -15.15 -42.11 -27.10
C GLU A 883 -16.68 -42.17 -27.03
N SER A 884 -17.25 -41.93 -25.84
CA SER A 884 -18.70 -41.91 -25.59
C SER A 884 -19.23 -40.49 -25.38
N MET A 885 -19.27 -39.70 -26.45
CA MET A 885 -19.62 -38.27 -26.38
C MET A 885 -21.06 -38.02 -25.89
N VAL A 886 -21.20 -37.37 -24.73
CA VAL A 886 -22.46 -36.86 -24.19
C VAL A 886 -22.58 -35.36 -24.51
N HIS A 887 -23.46 -35.02 -25.46
CA HIS A 887 -23.75 -33.63 -25.81
C HIS A 887 -24.51 -32.90 -24.69
N ILE A 888 -23.77 -32.30 -23.75
CA ILE A 888 -24.33 -31.42 -22.73
C ILE A 888 -24.75 -30.09 -23.38
N PRO A 889 -26.02 -29.66 -23.26
CA PRO A 889 -26.49 -28.39 -23.81
C PRO A 889 -25.69 -27.21 -23.25
N LYS A 890 -24.99 -26.50 -24.12
CA LYS A 890 -24.36 -25.23 -23.76
C LYS A 890 -25.46 -24.21 -23.54
N ILE A 891 -25.52 -23.65 -22.33
CA ILE A 891 -26.26 -22.42 -22.03
C ILE A 891 -25.77 -21.40 -23.04
N ALA A 892 -26.62 -20.98 -23.97
CA ALA A 892 -26.23 -19.97 -24.95
C ALA A 892 -25.63 -18.78 -24.18
N PRO A 893 -24.39 -18.33 -24.49
CA PRO A 893 -23.94 -17.05 -23.99
C PRO A 893 -25.03 -16.06 -24.39
N SER A 894 -25.64 -15.39 -23.41
CA SER A 894 -26.68 -14.42 -23.70
C SER A 894 -26.09 -13.47 -24.72
N ALA A 895 -26.62 -13.48 -25.94
CA ALA A 895 -26.09 -12.65 -27.01
C ALA A 895 -26.06 -11.23 -26.43
N ALA A 896 -24.87 -10.62 -26.41
CA ALA A 896 -24.76 -9.20 -26.14
C ALA A 896 -25.51 -8.53 -27.28
N SER A 897 -26.79 -8.26 -27.05
CA SER A 897 -27.66 -7.69 -28.07
C SER A 897 -27.03 -6.38 -28.49
N ALA A 898 -26.90 -6.16 -29.80
CA ALA A 898 -26.37 -4.91 -30.35
C ALA A 898 -27.33 -3.71 -30.16
N ASP A 899 -28.27 -3.85 -29.23
CA ASP A 899 -29.18 -2.87 -28.66
C ASP A 899 -29.33 -3.18 -27.15
N GLY A 900 -29.52 -2.15 -26.33
CA GLY A 900 -29.26 -2.12 -24.87
C GLY A 900 -30.26 -2.86 -23.97
N SER A 901 -30.73 -4.05 -24.36
CA SER A 901 -31.72 -4.82 -23.61
C SER A 901 -31.16 -5.44 -22.33
N LYS A 902 -31.22 -4.66 -21.23
CA LYS A 902 -31.02 -5.15 -19.87
C LYS A 902 -31.88 -6.41 -19.63
N ARG A 903 -31.31 -7.48 -19.05
CA ARG A 903 -32.13 -8.45 -18.29
C ARG A 903 -32.98 -7.62 -17.32
N SER A 904 -34.30 -7.71 -17.44
CA SER A 904 -35.17 -6.79 -16.72
C SER A 904 -35.00 -6.98 -15.22
N ARG A 905 -34.75 -5.89 -14.48
CA ARG A 905 -34.82 -5.86 -13.00
C ARG A 905 -36.22 -6.27 -12.51
N PHE A 906 -37.21 -6.18 -13.39
CA PHE A 906 -38.63 -6.38 -13.13
C PHE A 906 -39.10 -7.69 -13.80
N GLY A 907 -39.72 -8.58 -13.04
CA GLY A 907 -40.07 -9.94 -13.42
C GLY A 907 -40.13 -10.86 -12.20
N PRO A 908 -40.52 -12.14 -12.40
CA PRO A 908 -40.31 -13.18 -11.39
C PRO A 908 -38.82 -13.47 -11.24
N THR A 909 -38.40 -13.81 -10.02
CA THR A 909 -37.11 -14.45 -9.76
C THR A 909 -37.28 -15.98 -9.73
N PRO A 910 -36.19 -16.78 -9.75
CA PRO A 910 -36.30 -18.24 -9.59
C PRO A 910 -37.05 -18.67 -8.32
N ALA A 911 -36.98 -17.87 -7.24
CA ALA A 911 -37.67 -18.13 -5.99
C ALA A 911 -39.21 -17.98 -6.09
N PHE A 912 -39.74 -17.35 -7.15
CA PHE A 912 -41.18 -17.27 -7.41
C PHE A 912 -41.77 -18.65 -7.71
N GLU A 913 -41.11 -19.36 -8.63
CA GLU A 913 -41.52 -20.68 -9.11
C GLU A 913 -41.22 -21.77 -8.08
N GLU A 914 -40.07 -21.69 -7.39
CA GLU A 914 -39.69 -22.57 -6.28
C GLU A 914 -40.65 -22.48 -5.08
N MET A 915 -41.25 -21.31 -4.84
CA MET A 915 -42.31 -21.12 -3.83
C MET A 915 -43.72 -21.40 -4.37
N GLY A 916 -43.86 -21.85 -5.62
CA GLY A 916 -45.12 -22.25 -6.26
C GLY A 916 -46.10 -21.10 -6.48
N LEU A 917 -45.64 -19.85 -6.46
CA LEU A 917 -46.47 -18.66 -6.63
C LEU A 917 -46.96 -18.53 -8.08
N LYS A 918 -48.15 -17.94 -8.28
CA LYS A 918 -48.71 -17.71 -9.62
C LYS A 918 -49.30 -16.30 -9.73
N LEU A 919 -49.21 -15.70 -10.90
CA LEU A 919 -49.78 -14.37 -11.18
C LEU A 919 -51.29 -14.49 -11.43
N ALA A 920 -52.10 -13.79 -10.64
CA ALA A 920 -53.55 -13.81 -10.76
C ALA A 920 -54.11 -12.64 -11.58
N SER A 921 -53.53 -11.43 -11.45
CA SER A 921 -53.94 -10.25 -12.25
C SER A 921 -52.83 -9.74 -13.19
N GLN A 922 -51.76 -9.16 -12.65
CA GLN A 922 -50.74 -8.46 -13.43
C GLN A 922 -49.65 -9.40 -13.94
N LYS A 923 -49.80 -9.86 -15.19
CA LYS A 923 -48.85 -10.75 -15.88
C LYS A 923 -47.58 -10.05 -16.36
N GLU A 924 -47.64 -8.77 -16.68
CA GLU A 924 -46.47 -7.99 -17.11
C GLU A 924 -45.77 -7.32 -15.92
N PRO A 925 -44.43 -7.37 -15.83
CA PRO A 925 -43.69 -6.74 -14.73
C PRO A 925 -43.49 -5.23 -14.90
N LYS A 926 -44.03 -4.62 -15.96
CA LYS A 926 -44.00 -3.17 -16.21
C LYS A 926 -45.43 -2.66 -16.37
N ILE A 927 -46.00 -2.13 -15.30
CA ILE A 927 -47.38 -1.66 -15.28
C ILE A 927 -47.38 -0.15 -15.56
N ARG A 928 -47.99 0.28 -16.66
CA ARG A 928 -48.24 1.72 -16.93
C ARG A 928 -49.64 2.07 -16.43
N VAL A 929 -49.74 3.15 -15.65
CA VAL A 929 -51.02 3.57 -15.06
C VAL A 929 -51.23 5.07 -15.24
N ASN A 930 -52.43 5.42 -15.69
CA ASN A 930 -52.84 6.81 -15.91
C ASN A 930 -53.67 7.34 -14.73
N LYS A 931 -54.09 6.45 -13.82
CA LYS A 931 -54.80 6.74 -12.57
C LYS A 931 -53.88 6.46 -11.38
N ASN A 932 -54.08 7.17 -10.27
CA ASN A 932 -53.23 7.10 -9.08
C ASN A 932 -53.37 5.81 -8.24
N LYS A 933 -54.03 4.75 -8.74
CA LYS A 933 -54.23 3.46 -8.06
C LYS A 933 -54.14 2.29 -9.02
N THR A 934 -53.59 1.17 -8.54
CA THR A 934 -53.53 -0.12 -9.26
C THR A 934 -53.51 -1.29 -8.28
N THR A 935 -53.79 -2.50 -8.77
CA THR A 935 -53.76 -3.74 -7.97
C THR A 935 -52.85 -4.79 -8.62
N VAL A 936 -52.11 -5.51 -7.78
CA VAL A 936 -51.26 -6.66 -8.13
C VAL A 936 -51.71 -7.85 -7.30
N ASP A 937 -52.13 -8.93 -7.95
CA ASP A 937 -52.72 -10.10 -7.30
C ASP A 937 -51.83 -11.31 -7.52
N ILE A 938 -51.36 -11.93 -6.43
CA ILE A 938 -50.54 -13.14 -6.43
C ILE A 938 -51.36 -14.28 -5.83
N GLN A 939 -51.60 -15.34 -6.61
CA GLN A 939 -52.13 -16.59 -6.09
C GLN A 939 -51.03 -17.33 -5.33
N VAL A 940 -51.32 -17.66 -4.07
CA VAL A 940 -50.43 -18.43 -3.20
C VAL A 940 -50.93 -19.87 -3.13
N PRO A 941 -50.05 -20.89 -3.23
CA PRO A 941 -50.46 -22.31 -3.28
C PRO A 941 -50.78 -22.92 -1.91
N SER A 942 -50.48 -22.23 -0.81
CA SER A 942 -50.72 -22.69 0.55
C SER A 942 -51.03 -21.50 1.46
N SER A 943 -51.93 -21.70 2.43
CA SER A 943 -52.23 -20.68 3.45
C SER A 943 -50.99 -20.27 4.27
N LYS A 944 -50.00 -21.17 4.39
CA LYS A 944 -48.75 -21.08 5.18
C LYS A 944 -47.59 -20.36 4.47
N ILE A 945 -47.84 -19.58 3.43
CA ILE A 945 -46.83 -18.67 2.83
C ILE A 945 -47.25 -17.23 3.11
N VAL A 946 -46.30 -16.45 3.63
CA VAL A 946 -46.48 -15.05 3.96
C VAL A 946 -45.68 -14.23 2.94
N LEU A 947 -46.36 -13.40 2.16
CA LEU A 947 -45.73 -12.41 1.31
C LEU A 947 -45.53 -11.10 2.08
N SER A 948 -44.39 -10.46 1.88
CA SER A 948 -44.09 -9.09 2.29
C SER A 948 -43.62 -8.28 1.09
N TYR A 949 -43.53 -6.95 1.23
CA TYR A 949 -43.27 -6.05 0.13
C TYR A 949 -42.44 -4.82 0.55
N GLN A 950 -41.82 -4.19 -0.44
CA GLN A 950 -41.17 -2.88 -0.36
C GLN A 950 -41.63 -2.05 -1.56
N PHE A 951 -41.89 -0.75 -1.39
CA PHE A 951 -42.42 0.11 -2.45
C PHE A 951 -41.67 1.44 -2.49
N LEU A 952 -40.77 1.61 -3.45
CA LEU A 952 -39.91 2.80 -3.58
C LEU A 952 -40.29 3.62 -4.82
N ARG A 953 -40.07 4.94 -4.81
CA ARG A 953 -40.11 5.81 -5.99
C ARG A 953 -38.70 6.26 -6.35
N GLU A 954 -38.34 6.25 -7.64
CA GLU A 954 -36.99 6.62 -8.08
C GLU A 954 -36.63 8.08 -7.69
N PRO A 955 -35.44 8.36 -7.12
CA PRO A 955 -34.35 7.41 -6.86
C PRO A 955 -34.62 6.42 -5.71
N ASP A 956 -34.85 6.89 -4.47
CA ASP A 956 -34.94 6.04 -3.27
C ASP A 956 -35.97 6.56 -2.22
N GLU A 957 -37.11 7.10 -2.66
CA GLU A 957 -38.18 7.57 -1.75
C GLU A 957 -39.08 6.39 -1.35
N ASP A 958 -39.06 5.95 -0.08
CA ASP A 958 -39.99 4.92 0.42
C ASP A 958 -41.44 5.45 0.43
N ASN A 959 -42.38 4.61 0.03
CA ASN A 959 -43.81 4.90 -0.14
C ASN A 959 -44.66 3.74 0.43
N ARG A 960 -44.10 2.89 1.31
CA ARG A 960 -44.73 1.66 1.81
C ARG A 960 -46.16 1.85 2.35
N GLU A 961 -46.46 2.98 2.98
CA GLU A 961 -47.78 3.33 3.52
C GLU A 961 -48.88 3.46 2.45
N TYR A 962 -48.51 3.67 1.19
CA TYR A 962 -49.45 3.77 0.07
C TYR A 962 -49.85 2.40 -0.52
N VAL A 963 -49.41 1.29 0.09
CA VAL A 963 -49.75 -0.09 -0.33
C VAL A 963 -50.56 -0.81 0.74
N ALA A 964 -51.81 -1.17 0.42
CA ALA A 964 -52.64 -2.03 1.27
C ALA A 964 -52.60 -3.48 0.78
N GLN A 965 -52.20 -4.40 1.66
CA GLN A 965 -52.15 -5.84 1.38
C GLN A 965 -53.38 -6.54 1.98
N THR A 966 -54.16 -7.24 1.17
CA THR A 966 -55.31 -8.07 1.61
C THR A 966 -55.15 -9.52 1.16
N LYS A 967 -55.69 -10.46 1.94
CA LYS A 967 -55.68 -11.91 1.67
C LYS A 967 -57.13 -12.37 1.47
N GLU A 968 -57.46 -12.81 0.27
CA GLU A 968 -58.78 -13.37 -0.05
C GLU A 968 -58.89 -14.84 0.38
N SER A 969 -60.12 -15.32 0.59
CA SER A 969 -60.41 -16.69 1.04
C SER A 969 -60.02 -17.79 0.05
N ASN A 970 -59.78 -17.42 -1.21
CA ASN A 970 -59.29 -18.27 -2.31
C ASN A 970 -57.75 -18.43 -2.33
N GLY A 971 -57.02 -17.81 -1.40
CA GLY A 971 -55.56 -17.85 -1.36
C GLY A 971 -54.85 -16.81 -2.24
N ILE A 972 -55.58 -15.86 -2.84
CA ILE A 972 -55.00 -14.69 -3.51
C ILE A 972 -54.58 -13.66 -2.45
N ILE A 973 -53.38 -13.11 -2.61
CA ILE A 973 -52.92 -11.91 -1.90
C ILE A 973 -52.93 -10.75 -2.91
N ARG A 974 -53.72 -9.71 -2.62
CA ARG A 974 -53.82 -8.49 -3.41
C ARG A 974 -53.05 -7.35 -2.76
N PHE A 975 -52.14 -6.75 -3.52
CA PHE A 975 -51.46 -5.50 -3.18
C PHE A 975 -52.15 -4.35 -3.90
N SER A 976 -52.90 -3.54 -3.15
CA SER A 976 -53.58 -2.35 -3.65
C SER A 976 -52.64 -1.14 -3.47
N VAL A 977 -52.03 -0.71 -4.56
CA VAL A 977 -51.00 0.33 -4.60
C VAL A 977 -51.65 1.67 -4.97
N THR A 978 -51.37 2.72 -4.18
CA THR A 978 -51.65 4.12 -4.51
C THR A 978 -50.33 4.83 -4.85
N MET A 979 -50.34 5.78 -5.78
CA MET A 979 -49.15 6.52 -6.20
C MET A 979 -49.37 8.03 -5.99
N PRO A 980 -48.73 8.66 -4.99
CA PRO A 980 -49.01 10.05 -4.61
C PRO A 980 -48.47 11.09 -5.61
N LYS A 981 -47.42 10.76 -6.37
CA LYS A 981 -46.69 11.67 -7.28
C LYS A 981 -46.44 10.98 -8.63
N LYS A 982 -46.43 11.72 -9.75
CA LYS A 982 -46.03 11.16 -11.06
C LYS A 982 -44.58 10.62 -11.02
N GLY A 983 -44.31 9.49 -11.69
CA GLY A 983 -42.97 8.92 -11.77
C GLY A 983 -42.92 7.39 -11.85
N ASN A 984 -41.70 6.85 -11.79
CA ASN A 984 -41.42 5.43 -11.70
C ASN A 984 -41.41 4.98 -10.23
N TYR A 985 -42.11 3.89 -9.94
CA TYR A 985 -42.10 3.19 -8.67
C TYR A 985 -41.68 1.73 -8.84
N MET A 986 -41.04 1.15 -7.82
CA MET A 986 -40.61 -0.25 -7.79
C MET A 986 -41.30 -0.97 -6.63
N LEU A 987 -42.24 -1.87 -6.94
CA LEU A 987 -42.84 -2.79 -5.97
C LEU A 987 -42.06 -4.10 -5.98
N SER A 988 -41.31 -4.34 -4.90
CA SER A 988 -40.50 -5.55 -4.71
C SER A 988 -41.22 -6.47 -3.73
N LEU A 989 -41.56 -7.69 -4.16
CA LEU A 989 -42.24 -8.71 -3.37
C LEU A 989 -41.25 -9.76 -2.86
N TYR A 990 -41.46 -10.19 -1.63
CA TYR A 990 -40.64 -11.18 -0.92
C TYR A 990 -41.57 -12.24 -0.32
N ALA A 991 -41.10 -13.49 -0.21
CA ALA A 991 -41.91 -14.60 0.30
C ALA A 991 -41.17 -15.40 1.36
N ARG A 992 -41.86 -15.75 2.46
CA ARG A 992 -41.37 -16.70 3.47
C ARG A 992 -42.43 -17.76 3.77
N ARG A 993 -42.00 -18.88 4.35
CA ARG A 993 -42.93 -19.88 4.91
C ARG A 993 -43.31 -19.44 6.34
N GLU A 994 -44.50 -19.84 6.79
CA GLU A 994 -45.07 -19.34 8.04
C GLU A 994 -44.45 -20.01 9.28
N ASN A 995 -44.09 -21.29 9.16
CA ASN A 995 -43.55 -22.14 10.22
C ASN A 995 -42.09 -22.59 9.96
N SER A 996 -41.26 -21.79 9.28
CA SER A 996 -39.82 -22.06 9.15
C SER A 996 -39.03 -21.34 10.24
N GLU A 997 -38.04 -22.02 10.81
CA GLU A 997 -37.05 -21.38 11.70
C GLU A 997 -36.15 -20.41 10.91
N ASP A 998 -35.90 -20.73 9.63
CA ASP A 998 -35.34 -19.75 8.69
C ASP A 998 -36.29 -18.56 8.53
N ARG A 999 -35.76 -17.38 8.86
CA ARG A 999 -36.41 -16.07 8.73
C ARG A 999 -36.14 -15.43 7.36
N SER A 1000 -35.41 -16.08 6.46
CA SER A 1000 -35.15 -15.54 5.13
C SER A 1000 -36.45 -15.34 4.34
N ALA A 1001 -36.52 -14.21 3.66
CA ALA A 1001 -37.60 -13.86 2.76
C ALA A 1001 -36.97 -13.50 1.40
N PRO A 1002 -36.65 -14.47 0.54
CA PRO A 1002 -36.10 -14.19 -0.78
C PRO A 1002 -37.01 -13.27 -1.59
N ASN A 1003 -36.40 -12.40 -2.39
CA ASN A 1003 -37.11 -11.59 -3.38
C ASN A 1003 -37.70 -12.51 -4.45
N VAL A 1004 -39.01 -12.49 -4.63
CA VAL A 1004 -39.73 -13.37 -5.56
C VAL A 1004 -40.22 -12.65 -6.81
N PHE A 1005 -40.57 -11.36 -6.74
CA PHE A 1005 -41.05 -10.63 -7.93
C PHE A 1005 -40.80 -9.15 -7.79
N ASN A 1006 -40.38 -8.48 -8.88
CA ASN A 1006 -40.25 -7.02 -8.93
C ASN A 1006 -41.11 -6.44 -10.04
N TYR A 1007 -41.94 -5.43 -9.71
CA TYR A 1007 -42.72 -4.66 -10.68
C TYR A 1007 -42.17 -3.24 -10.80
N LEU A 1008 -42.07 -2.74 -12.03
CA LEU A 1008 -41.97 -1.31 -12.33
C LEU A 1008 -43.39 -0.78 -12.55
N ILE A 1009 -43.82 0.19 -11.74
CA ILE A 1009 -45.11 0.87 -11.92
C ILE A 1009 -44.83 2.30 -12.37
N GLN A 1010 -45.22 2.64 -13.60
CA GLN A 1010 -45.04 3.98 -14.16
C GLN A 1010 -46.36 4.75 -14.04
N TYR A 1011 -46.45 5.68 -13.07
CA TYR A 1011 -47.60 6.55 -12.94
C TYR A 1011 -47.40 7.82 -13.78
N MET A 1012 -48.16 7.93 -14.87
CA MET A 1012 -48.20 9.10 -15.74
C MET A 1012 -49.66 9.57 -15.87
N PRO A 1013 -50.14 10.49 -15.01
CA PRO A 1013 -51.49 11.02 -15.15
C PRO A 1013 -51.69 11.68 -16.52
N GLU A 1014 -52.86 11.46 -17.11
CA GLU A 1014 -53.25 12.13 -18.35
C GLU A 1014 -53.36 13.65 -18.15
N ALA A 1015 -53.16 14.40 -19.23
CA ALA A 1015 -53.14 15.87 -19.22
C ALA A 1015 -54.57 16.45 -19.13
N GLY A 1016 -55.25 16.16 -18.02
CA GLY A 1016 -56.61 16.62 -17.71
C GLY A 1016 -56.89 16.73 -16.20
N ASP A 1017 -56.49 15.74 -15.39
CA ASP A 1017 -56.88 15.66 -13.96
C ASP A 1017 -55.95 16.44 -12.99
N ALA A 1018 -54.99 17.21 -13.50
CA ALA A 1018 -53.94 17.85 -12.70
C ALA A 1018 -54.36 19.14 -11.94
N GLN A 1019 -55.64 19.28 -11.57
CA GLN A 1019 -56.16 20.46 -10.83
C GLN A 1019 -57.02 20.14 -9.58
N ASN A 1020 -57.38 18.88 -9.31
CA ASN A 1020 -58.18 18.53 -8.12
C ASN A 1020 -57.33 17.90 -6.99
N ALA A 1021 -56.34 18.65 -6.49
CA ALA A 1021 -55.55 18.26 -5.32
C ALA A 1021 -55.00 19.44 -4.48
N SER A 1022 -55.50 20.68 -4.66
CA SER A 1022 -54.88 21.85 -4.01
C SER A 1022 -55.81 23.05 -3.73
N SER A 1023 -57.01 22.82 -3.20
CA SER A 1023 -57.67 23.81 -2.32
C SER A 1023 -58.81 23.21 -1.48
N ALA A 1024 -58.72 23.40 -0.17
CA ALA A 1024 -59.90 23.77 0.61
C ALA A 1024 -59.95 25.32 0.59
N GLY A 1025 -61.11 25.91 0.35
CA GLY A 1025 -61.27 27.36 0.23
C GLY A 1025 -61.95 27.79 -1.07
N SER A 1026 -63.23 28.12 -0.97
CA SER A 1026 -64.10 28.62 -2.04
C SER A 1026 -63.88 30.10 -2.37
N VAL A 1027 -64.15 30.52 -3.61
CA VAL A 1027 -65.22 31.49 -3.98
C VAL A 1027 -65.26 31.69 -5.52
N SER A 1028 -66.36 32.23 -6.05
CA SER A 1028 -66.67 32.50 -7.47
C SER A 1028 -65.86 33.68 -8.07
N SER A 1029 -65.93 34.07 -9.37
CA SER A 1029 -66.95 33.93 -10.43
C SER A 1029 -66.36 34.02 -11.87
N GLY A 1030 -67.19 33.99 -12.93
CA GLY A 1030 -66.77 33.99 -14.36
C GLY A 1030 -66.46 35.39 -14.96
N THR A 1031 -66.45 35.63 -16.30
CA THR A 1031 -67.03 34.90 -17.45
C THR A 1031 -66.37 35.25 -18.83
N GLY A 1032 -66.49 34.37 -19.84
CA GLY A 1032 -66.43 34.68 -21.30
C GLY A 1032 -65.05 34.93 -21.98
N ASP A 1033 -64.89 34.85 -23.32
CA ASP A 1033 -65.71 34.23 -24.39
C ASP A 1033 -64.91 34.05 -25.74
N LYS A 1034 -65.29 33.03 -26.55
CA LYS A 1034 -65.16 32.81 -28.04
C LYS A 1034 -63.87 33.04 -28.91
N ALA A 1035 -63.63 32.01 -29.76
CA ALA A 1035 -63.51 32.02 -31.26
C ALA A 1035 -62.14 31.96 -32.04
N GLU A 1036 -61.87 30.76 -32.59
CA GLU A 1036 -61.63 30.38 -34.02
C GLU A 1036 -60.60 31.02 -35.03
N LYS A 1037 -60.01 30.11 -35.83
CA LYS A 1037 -59.67 30.14 -37.31
C LYS A 1037 -58.30 30.62 -37.87
N LYS A 1038 -57.54 29.60 -38.34
CA LYS A 1038 -56.92 29.41 -39.69
C LYS A 1038 -55.85 30.36 -40.31
N SER A 1039 -54.63 29.81 -40.38
CA SER A 1039 -53.79 29.54 -41.59
C SER A 1039 -52.98 30.61 -42.36
N SER A 1040 -51.66 30.35 -42.42
CA SER A 1040 -50.72 30.35 -43.58
C SER A 1040 -50.27 31.63 -44.29
N PHE A 1041 -48.95 31.74 -44.53
CA PHE A 1041 -48.18 32.16 -45.74
C PHE A 1041 -46.66 32.10 -45.34
N PHE A 1042 -45.62 31.97 -46.18
CA PHE A 1042 -45.40 32.17 -47.64
C PHE A 1042 -44.62 30.99 -48.30
N LYS A 1043 -44.21 31.08 -49.59
CA LYS A 1043 -43.72 29.94 -50.41
C LYS A 1043 -42.77 30.34 -51.58
N ARG A 1044 -41.81 29.45 -51.93
CA ARG A 1044 -40.98 29.38 -53.18
C ARG A 1044 -39.93 30.49 -53.38
N SER A 1045 -38.87 30.31 -54.20
CA SER A 1045 -38.57 29.37 -55.32
C SER A 1045 -37.15 28.71 -55.19
N LEU A 1046 -36.40 28.13 -56.16
CA LEU A 1046 -36.48 28.01 -57.63
C LEU A 1046 -35.96 26.63 -58.20
N PHE A 1047 -34.74 26.54 -58.77
CA PHE A 1047 -34.09 25.36 -59.43
C PHE A 1047 -32.54 25.47 -59.28
N LYS A 1048 -31.62 24.54 -59.67
CA LYS A 1048 -31.59 23.52 -60.74
C LYS A 1048 -30.58 22.36 -60.46
N LYS A 1049 -30.59 21.31 -61.29
CA LYS A 1049 -29.64 20.16 -61.35
C LYS A 1049 -28.71 20.22 -62.58
N SER A 1050 -27.55 19.54 -62.52
CA SER A 1050 -26.87 18.92 -63.68
C SER A 1050 -25.84 17.87 -63.22
N ASP A 1051 -25.78 16.73 -63.91
CA ASP A 1051 -24.82 15.64 -63.68
C ASP A 1051 -23.60 15.73 -64.63
N SER A 1052 -22.47 15.12 -64.25
CA SER A 1052 -21.53 14.53 -65.23
C SER A 1052 -20.78 13.34 -64.63
N LYS A 1053 -20.36 12.42 -65.50
CA LYS A 1053 -19.34 11.38 -65.24
C LYS A 1053 -18.20 11.65 -66.21
N ASP A 1054 -17.00 11.20 -65.87
CA ASP A 1054 -16.11 10.69 -66.91
C ASP A 1054 -15.20 9.55 -66.44
N LYS A 1055 -14.62 8.84 -67.41
CA LYS A 1055 -13.64 7.75 -67.23
C LYS A 1055 -12.35 8.10 -67.98
N LEU A 1056 -11.22 7.58 -67.49
CA LEU A 1056 -10.04 7.01 -68.20
C LEU A 1056 -8.75 7.34 -67.44
N GLY A 1057 -7.72 6.48 -67.57
CA GLY A 1057 -6.42 6.69 -66.89
C GLY A 1057 -5.75 5.45 -66.28
N SER A 1058 -5.96 4.25 -66.82
CA SER A 1058 -5.26 3.04 -66.36
C SER A 1058 -3.84 2.97 -66.92
N GLY A 1059 -2.83 3.33 -66.11
CA GLY A 1059 -1.43 3.10 -66.44
C GLY A 1059 -1.08 1.61 -66.41
N THR A 1060 -0.62 1.06 -67.53
CA THR A 1060 -0.11 -0.31 -67.62
C THR A 1060 1.40 -0.32 -67.37
N GLY A 1061 1.87 -1.26 -66.54
CA GLY A 1061 3.27 -1.33 -66.10
C GLY A 1061 3.58 -2.69 -65.49
N SER A 1062 3.33 -3.75 -66.25
CA SER A 1062 3.68 -5.12 -65.86
C SER A 1062 5.13 -5.42 -66.25
N ASP A 1063 5.90 -5.94 -65.30
CA ASP A 1063 7.01 -6.84 -65.63
C ASP A 1063 6.80 -8.20 -64.95
N ARG A 1064 7.50 -9.22 -65.46
CA ARG A 1064 7.16 -10.66 -65.29
C ARG A 1064 8.25 -11.45 -64.54
N LEU A 1065 7.96 -12.76 -64.40
CA LEU A 1065 8.81 -13.86 -63.91
C LEU A 1065 8.91 -13.87 -62.36
N SER A 1066 8.39 -14.85 -61.61
CA SER A 1066 8.11 -16.30 -61.79
C SER A 1066 9.24 -17.26 -61.38
N ASP A 1067 8.79 -18.38 -60.80
CA ASP A 1067 9.52 -19.62 -60.51
C ASP A 1067 10.57 -19.66 -59.37
N ARG A 1068 10.09 -20.18 -58.23
CA ARG A 1068 10.48 -21.47 -57.61
C ARG A 1068 11.95 -21.77 -57.27
N SER A 1069 12.07 -22.50 -56.16
CA SER A 1069 13.25 -23.27 -55.70
C SER A 1069 14.45 -22.43 -55.22
N SER A 1070 15.34 -22.90 -54.34
CA SER A 1070 15.24 -23.81 -53.17
C SER A 1070 16.63 -23.83 -52.50
N ASP A 1071 16.71 -24.26 -51.24
CA ASP A 1071 17.93 -24.70 -50.55
C ASP A 1071 19.04 -23.68 -50.16
N LYS A 1072 19.33 -23.73 -48.84
CA LYS A 1072 20.68 -23.82 -48.22
C LYS A 1072 21.59 -22.57 -48.05
N SER A 1073 21.69 -22.19 -46.76
CA SER A 1073 22.90 -22.18 -45.90
C SER A 1073 23.92 -21.03 -45.91
N SER A 1074 24.16 -20.56 -44.67
CA SER A 1074 25.44 -20.16 -44.03
C SER A 1074 26.18 -18.87 -44.45
N ASP A 1075 26.64 -18.15 -43.42
CA ASP A 1075 27.84 -17.30 -43.31
C ASP A 1075 28.01 -16.13 -44.33
N LYS A 1076 28.32 -14.89 -43.94
CA LYS A 1076 29.01 -14.35 -42.74
C LYS A 1076 28.88 -12.81 -42.70
N SER A 1077 29.23 -12.18 -41.57
CA SER A 1077 29.54 -10.73 -41.36
C SER A 1077 28.44 -9.71 -41.72
N SER A 1078 28.19 -8.65 -40.94
CA SER A 1078 29.01 -7.98 -39.92
C SER A 1078 28.20 -7.54 -38.71
#